data_AF-A0ABF7R467-F1
#
_entry.id   AF-A0ABF7R467-F1
#
_cell.length_a   1.000
_cell.length_b   1.000
_cell.length_c   1.000
_cell.angle_alpha   90.00
_cell.angle_beta   90.00
_cell.angle_gamma   90.00
#
_symmetry.space_group_name_H-M   'P 1'
#
loop_
_entity.id
_entity.type
_entity.pdbx_description
1 polymer ?
#
loop_
_entity_poly.entity_id
_entity_poly.type
_entity_poly.pdbx_seq_one_letter_code
_entity_poly.pdbx_strand_id
1 'polypeptide(L)'
;MKKIIVNSGWLIALLLTVMNLWMWDSQLQFSNYSENNLKMAVLQLVHVILIIAELWLLMQLGRTLKRHRLGRTRVITTWLVLVAYGAGSVLLQLVWKNQFYFSDLLNAVFPITRNIFPLATAYIIAMATFPRVNELSEVNRRFLGKVLVGMFLVATVFYNDLWGIKDSQNVLFYLMVMMVGAAFDGIELPDHWRRFVKRWGTVTLLVTAVLAMLMPTISVTIHYDMSTANRFSNLSDGLLVLVTLGMFLLQKNQVIGEHQILNGGIYSSLVLAGLPLLRSHYVGFAAGHVGNLGLKILLVAIIAGAVMVVGFVANWCLRRLFSSLAITQHYERWVEELPSHLMEWPAWLKKFCHRHWPALTAVGVAYGLAVISNLLMFTSWKVNPAGSMTFDNYIYLLTARQGILLFTALLIWLVFKLVQSLVKRYWLALSIVVPLIIIWGIANRIKLITREEPILPSDVMMYQAYGNMLKLVSAWIPITGAVVYVITIGLGIYLDRKLPVPAPSTKRRCIWTVLTVLFFGSSIFWNHTDSRISTVIEGLGDHPIFYNQQDGARENGPIIQFLNNIDITVMEKPAGYSKARMEKIAREYQVVAEEINKDRKNSLSSQTIMFNLSESFSNPKRVPGVKIKGNPIPYILSLKKTTTSGLMMSSGYGGGTANMEYMTLTGLATANFSSTLQTPYTQIVPRLTKNWTFNQLFDYAVGIHPYQGVFYSRVADYAKFGFNRFYYLGSKYKIIDKKKIGKSPYLSDETSYANALTQLKTDKNGTFINLVTMQNHMPYDTQYHKNYSKWLPTSVSEGTDKGTVATYTTGLTYTDKAVKQFIKQINKIQKPITVVFYGDHLPGIYNNSMAKDGTKLHETDYFIYSNTYAREHGARTLTSNTKVVSPNDFMAMVAEQTNSKVTPYLALMTKVYENSPAVSINTGQNNSTASLQFTNSKGQVVKYSQLTKKQKRLWQDYKLVQYDLTAGKQYLYQLHMMK
;
A
#
# COMPACT_ATOMS: atom_id res chain seq x y z
N MET A 1 31.48 9.56 -54.36
CA MET A 1 30.76 8.30 -54.02
C MET A 1 31.58 7.30 -53.20
N LYS A 2 32.82 6.91 -53.56
CA LYS A 2 33.66 6.01 -52.72
C LYS A 2 33.86 6.49 -51.27
N LYS A 3 34.10 7.78 -51.01
CA LYS A 3 34.16 8.35 -49.64
C LYS A 3 32.81 8.35 -48.88
N ILE A 4 31.69 8.39 -49.60
CA ILE A 4 30.34 8.38 -49.00
C ILE A 4 29.92 6.95 -48.66
N ILE A 5 30.18 5.97 -49.54
CA ILE A 5 29.90 4.55 -49.31
C ILE A 5 30.78 3.97 -48.19
N VAL A 6 32.02 4.43 -48.06
CA VAL A 6 32.93 3.99 -46.98
C VAL A 6 32.59 4.66 -45.63
N ASN A 7 31.93 5.83 -45.62
CA ASN A 7 31.41 6.48 -44.39
C ASN A 7 30.16 5.78 -43.81
N SER A 8 29.47 4.91 -44.56
CA SER A 8 28.16 4.34 -44.18
C SER A 8 28.22 2.98 -43.48
N GLY A 9 29.37 2.29 -43.50
CA GLY A 9 29.48 0.88 -43.07
C GLY A 9 29.10 0.64 -41.60
N TRP A 10 29.42 1.56 -40.71
CA TRP A 10 29.08 1.49 -39.28
C TRP A 10 27.62 1.75 -38.98
N LEU A 11 26.99 2.69 -39.71
CA LEU A 11 25.56 2.96 -39.57
C LEU A 11 24.74 1.75 -40.02
N ILE A 12 25.19 1.08 -41.10
CA ILE A 12 24.58 -0.17 -41.56
C ILE A 12 24.78 -1.27 -40.52
N ALA A 13 26.00 -1.48 -40.00
CA ALA A 13 26.26 -2.49 -38.97
C ALA A 13 25.45 -2.25 -37.69
N LEU A 14 25.32 -0.99 -37.25
CA LEU A 14 24.49 -0.60 -36.10
C LEU A 14 23.00 -0.87 -36.37
N LEU A 15 22.50 -0.51 -37.55
CA LEU A 15 21.12 -0.78 -37.96
C LEU A 15 20.82 -2.28 -37.89
N LEU A 16 21.68 -3.10 -38.50
CA LEU A 16 21.55 -4.54 -38.50
C LEU A 16 21.65 -5.12 -37.07
N THR A 17 22.50 -4.55 -36.21
CA THR A 17 22.58 -4.97 -34.79
C THR A 17 21.28 -4.69 -34.04
N VAL A 18 20.68 -3.50 -34.23
CA VAL A 18 19.38 -3.15 -33.61
C VAL A 18 18.28 -4.08 -34.13
N MET A 19 18.28 -4.40 -35.43
CA MET A 19 17.36 -5.37 -36.00
C MET A 19 17.54 -6.76 -35.38
N ASN A 20 18.78 -7.19 -35.15
CA ASN A 20 19.10 -8.47 -34.50
C ASN A 20 18.47 -8.57 -33.10
N LEU A 21 18.65 -7.51 -32.29
CA LEU A 21 18.12 -7.42 -30.92
C LEU A 21 16.59 -7.55 -30.84
N TRP A 22 15.87 -7.17 -31.90
CA TRP A 22 14.42 -7.11 -31.90
C TRP A 22 13.75 -8.31 -32.56
N MET A 23 14.28 -8.74 -33.69
CA MET A 23 13.65 -9.78 -34.49
C MET A 23 13.82 -11.19 -33.89
N TRP A 24 14.88 -11.43 -33.11
CA TRP A 24 15.15 -12.73 -32.46
C TRP A 24 14.95 -12.68 -30.94
N ASP A 25 14.10 -11.77 -30.47
CA ASP A 25 13.68 -11.74 -29.07
C ASP A 25 12.77 -12.94 -28.75
N SER A 26 13.21 -13.81 -27.85
CA SER A 26 12.44 -14.98 -27.43
C SER A 26 11.12 -14.63 -26.72
N GLN A 27 11.00 -13.40 -26.20
CA GLN A 27 9.80 -12.93 -25.49
C GLN A 27 8.74 -12.33 -26.41
N LEU A 28 9.09 -11.99 -27.65
CA LEU A 28 8.21 -11.30 -28.59
C LEU A 28 8.30 -12.01 -29.94
N GLN A 29 7.31 -12.85 -30.27
CA GLN A 29 7.32 -13.67 -31.48
C GLN A 29 7.20 -12.79 -32.73
N PHE A 30 8.34 -12.34 -33.26
CA PHE A 30 8.42 -11.58 -34.50
C PHE A 30 7.84 -12.36 -35.70
N SER A 31 8.04 -13.68 -35.69
CA SER A 31 7.42 -14.68 -36.57
C SER A 31 7.06 -15.94 -35.78
N ASN A 32 6.03 -16.68 -36.18
CA ASN A 32 5.71 -17.99 -35.57
C ASN A 32 6.83 -18.98 -35.90
N TYR A 33 7.81 -19.13 -35.00
CA TYR A 33 8.99 -20.00 -35.16
C TYR A 33 8.66 -21.51 -35.09
N SER A 34 7.37 -21.89 -35.05
CA SER A 34 6.91 -23.26 -34.84
C SER A 34 6.83 -24.11 -36.11
N GLU A 35 6.96 -23.52 -37.31
CA GLU A 35 6.87 -24.25 -38.58
C GLU A 35 8.23 -24.31 -39.28
N ASN A 36 8.85 -25.50 -39.31
CA ASN A 36 10.07 -25.74 -40.08
C ASN A 36 9.79 -25.77 -41.60
N ASN A 37 9.75 -24.60 -42.23
CA ASN A 37 9.47 -24.40 -43.66
C ASN A 37 10.57 -23.55 -44.35
N LEU A 38 10.49 -23.37 -45.68
CA LEU A 38 11.45 -22.56 -46.45
C LEU A 38 11.59 -21.12 -45.92
N LYS A 39 10.53 -20.56 -45.31
CA LYS A 39 10.57 -19.21 -44.71
C LYS A 39 11.50 -19.17 -43.50
N MET A 40 11.52 -20.23 -42.69
CA MET A 40 12.45 -20.36 -41.56
C MET A 40 13.90 -20.48 -42.03
N ALA A 41 14.18 -21.24 -43.09
CA ALA A 41 15.53 -21.32 -43.66
C ALA A 41 16.02 -19.93 -44.15
N VAL A 42 15.16 -19.18 -44.85
CA VAL A 42 15.46 -17.80 -45.28
C VAL A 42 15.67 -16.87 -44.08
N LEU A 43 14.87 -16.98 -43.03
CA LEU A 43 15.04 -16.20 -41.80
C LEU A 43 16.37 -16.51 -41.09
N GLN A 44 16.82 -17.76 -41.06
CA GLN A 44 18.12 -18.12 -40.50
C GLN A 44 19.28 -17.53 -41.30
N LEU A 45 19.17 -17.42 -42.64
CA LEU A 45 20.16 -16.70 -43.44
C LEU A 45 20.21 -15.22 -43.09
N VAL A 46 19.05 -14.57 -42.91
CA VAL A 46 18.99 -13.18 -42.44
C VAL A 46 19.65 -13.07 -41.07
N HIS A 47 19.38 -14.02 -40.15
CA HIS A 47 19.97 -14.05 -38.82
C HIS A 47 21.50 -14.11 -38.87
N VAL A 48 22.08 -14.98 -39.71
CA VAL A 48 23.53 -15.10 -39.91
C VAL A 48 24.14 -13.75 -40.34
N ILE A 49 23.50 -13.03 -41.25
CA ILE A 49 23.97 -11.70 -41.69
C ILE A 49 23.95 -10.69 -40.54
N LEU A 50 22.88 -10.69 -39.73
CA LEU A 50 22.74 -9.80 -38.58
C LEU A 50 23.74 -10.11 -37.47
N ILE A 51 24.01 -11.39 -37.20
CA ILE A 51 25.04 -11.85 -36.27
C ILE A 51 26.43 -11.37 -36.70
N ILE A 52 26.78 -11.54 -37.99
CA ILE A 52 28.07 -11.06 -38.52
C ILE A 52 28.19 -9.55 -38.35
N ALA A 53 27.12 -8.79 -38.60
CA ALA A 53 27.11 -7.35 -38.43
C ALA A 53 27.32 -6.94 -36.96
N GLU A 54 26.68 -7.62 -36.01
CA GLU A 54 26.84 -7.37 -34.57
C GLU A 54 28.24 -7.75 -34.08
N LEU A 55 28.74 -8.95 -34.41
CA LEU A 55 30.11 -9.37 -34.05
C LEU A 55 31.16 -8.42 -34.63
N TRP A 56 30.96 -7.97 -35.88
CA TRP A 56 31.87 -7.04 -36.53
C TRP A 56 31.86 -5.70 -35.80
N LEU A 57 30.67 -5.17 -35.47
CA LEU A 57 30.52 -3.95 -34.70
C LEU A 57 31.26 -4.05 -33.34
N LEU A 58 31.07 -5.14 -32.61
CA LEU A 58 31.72 -5.40 -31.31
C LEU A 58 33.25 -5.46 -31.40
N MET A 59 33.81 -6.20 -32.37
CA MET A 59 35.26 -6.27 -32.56
C MET A 59 35.85 -4.90 -32.86
N GLN A 60 35.15 -4.09 -33.65
CA GLN A 60 35.62 -2.76 -34.00
C GLN A 60 35.47 -1.75 -32.85
N LEU A 61 34.46 -1.90 -31.98
CA LEU A 61 34.38 -1.19 -30.71
C LEU A 61 35.62 -1.51 -29.86
N GLY A 62 36.00 -2.79 -29.76
CA GLY A 62 37.21 -3.23 -29.07
C GLY A 62 38.50 -2.60 -29.61
N ARG A 63 38.68 -2.59 -30.94
CA ARG A 63 39.79 -1.89 -31.63
C ARG A 63 39.85 -0.41 -31.23
N THR A 64 38.71 0.27 -31.32
CA THR A 64 38.62 1.72 -31.07
C THR A 64 38.97 2.07 -29.63
N LEU A 65 38.44 1.30 -28.66
CA LEU A 65 38.67 1.49 -27.22
C LEU A 65 40.10 1.17 -26.79
N LYS A 66 40.78 0.22 -27.44
CA LYS A 66 42.21 -0.03 -27.23
C LYS A 66 43.09 1.13 -27.72
N ARG A 67 42.81 1.65 -28.93
CA ARG A 67 43.61 2.71 -29.57
C ARG A 67 43.50 4.05 -28.85
N HIS A 68 42.40 4.30 -28.14
CA HIS A 68 42.11 5.59 -27.51
C HIS A 68 42.02 5.47 -25.99
N ARG A 69 42.93 6.14 -25.28
CA ARG A 69 42.82 6.30 -23.82
C ARG A 69 41.76 7.34 -23.50
N LEU A 70 40.57 6.89 -23.13
CA LEU A 70 39.49 7.79 -22.70
C LEU A 70 39.72 8.24 -21.25
N GLY A 71 39.52 9.54 -20.98
CA GLY A 71 39.57 10.05 -19.61
C GLY A 71 38.49 9.41 -18.74
N ARG A 72 38.75 9.23 -17.44
CA ARG A 72 37.82 8.61 -16.48
C ARG A 72 36.45 9.31 -16.45
N THR A 73 36.45 10.63 -16.59
CA THR A 73 35.29 11.48 -16.82
C THR A 73 34.35 10.92 -17.90
N ARG A 74 34.91 10.55 -19.06
CA ARG A 74 34.12 10.07 -20.20
C ARG A 74 33.45 8.74 -19.92
N VAL A 75 34.08 7.85 -19.16
CA VAL A 75 33.49 6.57 -18.74
C VAL A 75 32.26 6.82 -17.86
N ILE A 76 32.36 7.79 -16.95
CA ILE A 76 31.29 8.07 -15.98
C ILE A 76 30.17 8.90 -16.57
N THR A 77 30.45 9.86 -17.46
CA THR A 77 29.39 10.53 -18.23
C THR A 77 28.61 9.51 -19.07
N THR A 78 29.26 8.52 -19.68
CA THR A 78 28.57 7.44 -20.40
C THR A 78 27.71 6.57 -19.47
N TRP A 79 28.18 6.27 -18.26
CA TRP A 79 27.36 5.59 -17.24
C TRP A 79 26.16 6.43 -16.79
N LEU A 80 26.32 7.74 -16.58
CA LEU A 80 25.21 8.64 -16.23
C LEU A 80 24.16 8.72 -17.34
N VAL A 81 24.58 8.66 -18.61
CA VAL A 81 23.66 8.56 -19.75
C VAL A 81 22.85 7.26 -19.67
N LEU A 82 23.46 6.13 -19.30
CA LEU A 82 22.74 4.86 -19.10
C LEU A 82 21.69 4.97 -17.97
N VAL A 83 22.07 5.55 -16.84
CA VAL A 83 21.15 5.79 -15.71
C VAL A 83 20.00 6.71 -16.14
N ALA A 84 20.29 7.74 -16.94
CA ALA A 84 19.27 8.66 -17.48
C ALA A 84 18.26 7.94 -18.39
N TYR A 85 18.73 7.02 -19.26
CA TYR A 85 17.83 6.19 -20.07
C TYR A 85 16.94 5.28 -19.22
N GLY A 86 17.52 4.63 -18.21
CA GLY A 86 16.76 3.81 -17.26
C GLY A 86 15.70 4.62 -16.51
N ALA A 87 16.10 5.77 -15.94
CA ALA A 87 15.20 6.64 -15.19
C ALA A 87 14.12 7.24 -16.09
N GLY A 88 14.47 7.62 -17.32
CA GLY A 88 13.52 8.07 -18.34
C GLY A 88 12.49 6.99 -18.70
N SER A 89 12.90 5.72 -18.77
CA SER A 89 11.98 4.60 -18.99
C SER A 89 10.98 4.44 -17.84
N VAL A 90 11.43 4.53 -16.59
CA VAL A 90 10.56 4.46 -15.40
C VAL A 90 9.58 5.65 -15.37
N LEU A 91 10.06 6.86 -15.68
CA LEU A 91 9.20 8.05 -15.77
C LEU A 91 8.18 7.91 -16.91
N LEU A 92 8.57 7.37 -18.06
CA LEU A 92 7.67 7.14 -19.18
C LEU A 92 6.59 6.11 -18.83
N GLN A 93 6.94 5.03 -18.11
CA GLN A 93 5.96 4.07 -17.58
C GLN A 93 4.96 4.74 -16.63
N LEU A 94 5.45 5.57 -15.72
CA LEU A 94 4.59 6.28 -14.78
C LEU A 94 3.67 7.30 -15.48
N VAL A 95 4.20 8.09 -16.42
CA VAL A 95 3.42 9.14 -17.09
C VAL A 95 2.43 8.57 -18.10
N TRP A 96 2.84 7.57 -18.88
CA TRP A 96 2.05 6.98 -19.96
C TRP A 96 1.11 5.88 -19.45
N LYS A 97 1.59 4.95 -18.63
CA LYS A 97 0.82 3.77 -18.20
C LYS A 97 0.30 3.85 -16.77
N ASN A 98 0.67 4.88 -16.00
CA ASN A 98 0.44 4.94 -14.55
C ASN A 98 0.91 3.66 -13.84
N GLN A 99 2.12 3.22 -14.16
CA GLN A 99 2.74 2.03 -13.59
C GLN A 99 4.11 2.39 -12.99
N PHE A 100 4.39 1.85 -11.80
CA PHE A 100 5.68 2.01 -11.13
C PHE A 100 6.01 0.76 -10.33
N TYR A 101 7.22 0.24 -10.52
CA TYR A 101 7.76 -0.87 -9.74
C TYR A 101 9.09 -0.46 -9.12
N PHE A 102 9.26 -0.69 -7.82
CA PHE A 102 10.51 -0.36 -7.15
C PHE A 102 11.72 -1.10 -7.76
N SER A 103 11.54 -2.33 -8.26
CA SER A 103 12.58 -3.06 -8.98
C SER A 103 13.06 -2.33 -10.23
N ASP A 104 12.17 -1.65 -10.95
CA ASP A 104 12.50 -0.92 -12.18
C ASP A 104 13.27 0.37 -11.87
N LEU A 105 12.94 1.02 -10.74
CA LEU A 105 13.77 2.11 -10.22
C LEU A 105 15.17 1.62 -9.86
N LEU A 106 15.31 0.47 -9.19
CA LEU A 106 16.63 -0.12 -8.89
C LEU A 106 17.39 -0.49 -10.16
N ASN A 107 16.69 -1.03 -11.16
CA ASN A 107 17.25 -1.34 -12.49
C ASN A 107 17.77 -0.08 -13.19
N ALA A 108 17.06 1.03 -13.06
CA ALA A 108 17.44 2.32 -13.62
C ALA A 108 18.66 2.95 -12.93
N VAL A 109 18.72 2.90 -11.60
CA VAL A 109 19.79 3.53 -10.80
C VAL A 109 21.06 2.68 -10.77
N PHE A 110 20.91 1.35 -10.78
CA PHE A 110 22.02 0.40 -10.67
C PHE A 110 22.11 -0.55 -11.88
N PRO A 111 22.16 -0.04 -13.13
CA PRO A 111 22.04 -0.85 -14.33
C PRO A 111 23.20 -1.85 -14.51
N ILE A 112 24.38 -1.54 -13.98
CA ILE A 112 25.59 -2.38 -14.04
C ILE A 112 25.47 -3.57 -13.08
N THR A 113 25.23 -3.32 -11.78
CA THR A 113 25.19 -4.39 -10.77
C THR A 113 23.96 -5.26 -10.89
N ARG A 114 22.88 -4.72 -11.47
CA ARG A 114 21.64 -5.45 -11.80
C ARG A 114 21.69 -6.13 -13.16
N ASN A 115 22.76 -5.94 -13.93
CA ASN A 115 22.99 -6.51 -15.26
C ASN A 115 21.79 -6.36 -16.23
N ILE A 116 21.17 -5.18 -16.26
CA ILE A 116 19.95 -4.94 -17.05
C ILE A 116 20.27 -4.75 -18.54
N PHE A 117 21.42 -4.16 -18.84
CA PHE A 117 21.90 -3.93 -20.20
C PHE A 117 23.29 -4.54 -20.37
N PRO A 118 23.40 -5.86 -20.57
CA PRO A 118 24.69 -6.56 -20.57
C PRO A 118 25.71 -5.98 -21.57
N LEU A 119 25.24 -5.64 -22.79
CA LEU A 119 26.06 -4.97 -23.81
C LEU A 119 26.54 -3.59 -23.37
N ALA A 120 25.66 -2.80 -22.76
CA ALA A 120 25.99 -1.45 -22.31
C ALA A 120 26.97 -1.48 -21.12
N THR A 121 26.80 -2.45 -20.22
CA THR A 121 27.71 -2.72 -19.11
C THR A 121 29.09 -3.17 -19.62
N ALA A 122 29.12 -4.11 -20.57
CA ALA A 122 30.36 -4.55 -21.21
C ALA A 122 31.10 -3.39 -21.89
N TYR A 123 30.38 -2.51 -22.59
CA TYR A 123 30.97 -1.32 -23.20
C TYR A 123 31.63 -0.38 -22.17
N ILE A 124 30.96 -0.10 -21.05
CA ILE A 124 31.54 0.75 -19.97
C ILE A 124 32.78 0.10 -19.36
N ILE A 125 32.73 -1.21 -19.09
CA ILE A 125 33.89 -1.96 -18.57
C ILE A 125 35.04 -1.93 -19.58
N ALA A 126 34.76 -2.15 -20.86
CA ALA A 126 35.74 -2.10 -21.93
C ALA A 126 36.39 -0.72 -22.04
N MET A 127 35.60 0.37 -21.96
CA MET A 127 36.14 1.74 -21.95
C MET A 127 37.14 1.98 -20.81
N ALA A 128 36.91 1.36 -19.65
CA ALA A 128 37.77 1.51 -18.48
C ALA A 128 39.04 0.64 -18.53
N THR A 129 38.99 -0.50 -19.23
CA THR A 129 40.00 -1.56 -19.12
C THR A 129 40.83 -1.75 -20.39
N PHE A 130 40.26 -1.57 -21.57
CA PHE A 130 40.92 -1.92 -22.84
C PHE A 130 42.12 -1.04 -23.21
N PRO A 131 42.21 0.25 -22.81
CA PRO A 131 43.44 1.02 -23.01
C PRO A 131 44.68 0.38 -22.36
N ARG A 132 44.50 -0.43 -21.30
CA ARG A 132 45.58 -1.17 -20.62
C ARG A 132 46.00 -2.45 -21.35
N VAL A 133 45.26 -2.90 -22.36
CA VAL A 133 45.68 -4.03 -23.21
C VAL A 133 46.98 -3.71 -23.95
N ASN A 134 47.33 -2.42 -24.10
CA ASN A 134 48.61 -1.98 -24.63
C ASN A 134 49.79 -2.19 -23.66
N GLU A 135 49.53 -2.44 -22.37
CA GLU A 135 50.56 -2.80 -21.37
C GLU A 135 51.01 -4.27 -21.52
N LEU A 136 50.23 -5.11 -22.21
CA LEU A 136 50.60 -6.48 -22.53
C LEU A 136 51.58 -6.50 -23.71
N SER A 137 52.59 -7.37 -23.64
CA SER A 137 53.45 -7.66 -24.79
C SER A 137 52.61 -8.14 -25.98
N GLU A 138 53.06 -7.87 -27.18
CA GLU A 138 52.34 -8.27 -28.39
C GLU A 138 52.12 -9.80 -28.45
N VAL A 139 53.08 -10.58 -27.97
CA VAL A 139 52.98 -12.04 -27.86
C VAL A 139 51.84 -12.44 -26.90
N ASN A 140 51.77 -11.84 -25.72
CA ASN A 140 50.75 -12.15 -24.72
C ASN A 140 49.36 -11.71 -25.17
N ARG A 141 49.26 -10.56 -25.84
CA ARG A 141 48.01 -10.08 -26.43
C ARG A 141 47.50 -11.02 -27.52
N ARG A 142 48.39 -11.50 -28.40
CA ARG A 142 48.06 -12.46 -29.46
C ARG A 142 47.67 -13.82 -28.88
N PHE A 143 48.36 -14.27 -27.84
CA PHE A 143 48.00 -15.49 -27.12
C PHE A 143 46.60 -15.39 -26.54
N LEU A 144 46.28 -14.29 -25.84
CA LEU A 144 44.95 -14.03 -25.30
C LEU A 144 43.87 -14.05 -26.38
N GLY A 145 44.10 -13.36 -27.51
CA GLY A 145 43.15 -13.36 -28.64
C GLY A 145 42.91 -14.75 -29.22
N LYS A 146 43.96 -15.56 -29.38
CA LYS A 146 43.85 -16.95 -29.86
C LYS A 146 43.09 -17.84 -28.88
N VAL A 147 43.34 -17.70 -27.58
CA VAL A 147 42.61 -18.44 -26.53
C VAL A 147 41.12 -18.11 -26.60
N LEU A 148 40.76 -16.82 -26.69
CA LEU A 148 39.36 -16.40 -26.79
C LEU A 148 38.66 -16.96 -28.04
N VAL A 149 39.31 -16.88 -29.21
CA VAL A 149 38.77 -17.49 -30.45
C VAL A 149 38.63 -19.01 -30.31
N GLY A 150 39.60 -19.68 -29.70
CA GLY A 150 39.55 -21.10 -29.39
C GLY A 150 38.37 -21.46 -28.48
N MET A 151 38.07 -20.65 -27.47
CA MET A 151 36.92 -20.84 -26.58
C MET A 151 35.58 -20.81 -27.34
N PHE A 152 35.40 -19.89 -28.30
CA PHE A 152 34.19 -19.85 -29.14
C PHE A 152 34.07 -21.11 -30.02
N LEU A 153 35.19 -21.60 -30.58
CA LEU A 153 35.20 -22.82 -31.38
C LEU A 153 34.86 -24.06 -30.55
N VAL A 154 35.42 -24.18 -29.35
CA VAL A 154 35.11 -25.27 -28.41
C VAL A 154 33.63 -25.22 -28.01
N ALA A 155 33.10 -24.05 -27.66
CA ALA A 155 31.67 -23.88 -27.35
C ALA A 155 30.78 -24.29 -28.53
N THR A 156 31.22 -23.99 -29.76
CA THR A 156 30.50 -24.36 -30.99
C THR A 156 30.62 -25.82 -31.34
N VAL A 157 31.70 -26.52 -31.00
CA VAL A 157 31.91 -27.95 -31.32
C VAL A 157 31.29 -28.88 -30.27
N PHE A 158 31.31 -28.49 -28.99
CA PHE A 158 30.84 -29.34 -27.90
C PHE A 158 29.45 -28.97 -27.38
N TYR A 159 28.93 -27.79 -27.72
CA TYR A 159 27.60 -27.26 -27.36
C TYR A 159 27.27 -27.17 -25.84
N ASN A 160 28.10 -27.80 -25.00
CA ASN A 160 28.17 -27.64 -23.56
C ASN A 160 29.12 -26.51 -23.21
N ASP A 161 28.64 -25.63 -22.35
CA ASP A 161 29.27 -24.35 -22.08
C ASP A 161 29.96 -24.36 -20.72
N LEU A 162 31.28 -24.48 -20.73
CA LEU A 162 32.11 -24.43 -19.52
C LEU A 162 32.17 -23.03 -18.89
N TRP A 163 31.81 -21.96 -19.63
CA TRP A 163 32.16 -20.58 -19.28
C TRP A 163 30.99 -19.59 -19.39
N GLY A 164 29.76 -20.05 -19.62
CA GLY A 164 28.60 -19.17 -19.80
C GLY A 164 28.60 -18.40 -21.13
N ILE A 165 29.34 -18.83 -22.16
CA ILE A 165 29.44 -18.18 -23.49
C ILE A 165 28.21 -18.45 -24.37
N LYS A 166 27.49 -19.56 -24.17
CA LYS A 166 26.33 -19.99 -24.94
C LYS A 166 25.16 -19.01 -24.80
N ASP A 167 24.99 -18.46 -23.60
CA ASP A 167 24.09 -17.34 -23.31
C ASP A 167 24.72 -16.04 -23.84
N SER A 168 24.77 -15.92 -25.17
CA SER A 168 25.46 -14.86 -25.93
C SER A 168 24.94 -13.42 -25.74
N GLN A 169 24.17 -13.20 -24.69
CA GLN A 169 23.61 -11.92 -24.28
C GLN A 169 24.04 -11.53 -22.86
N ASN A 170 25.24 -11.92 -22.44
CA ASN A 170 25.79 -11.56 -21.14
C ASN A 170 27.04 -10.66 -21.24
N VAL A 171 27.41 -10.01 -20.13
CA VAL A 171 28.52 -9.05 -20.06
C VAL A 171 29.85 -9.68 -20.47
N LEU A 172 30.11 -10.91 -20.02
CA LEU A 172 31.35 -11.63 -20.29
C LEU A 172 31.48 -11.93 -21.79
N PHE A 173 30.42 -12.43 -22.42
CA PHE A 173 30.38 -12.67 -23.86
C PHE A 173 30.74 -11.41 -24.66
N TYR A 174 30.05 -10.29 -24.41
CA TYR A 174 30.31 -9.05 -25.13
C TYR A 174 31.75 -8.53 -24.91
N LEU A 175 32.26 -8.63 -23.68
CA LEU A 175 33.65 -8.27 -23.37
C LEU A 175 34.65 -9.15 -24.13
N MET A 176 34.40 -10.47 -24.24
CA MET A 176 35.27 -11.38 -24.98
C MET A 176 35.34 -11.03 -26.47
N VAL A 177 34.20 -10.77 -27.12
CA VAL A 177 34.17 -10.39 -28.55
C VAL A 177 34.88 -9.05 -28.78
N MET A 178 34.63 -8.05 -27.93
CA MET A 178 35.36 -6.78 -28.02
C MET A 178 36.87 -7.01 -27.78
N MET A 179 37.25 -7.87 -26.83
CA MET A 179 38.66 -8.18 -26.52
C MET A 179 39.37 -8.88 -27.68
N VAL A 180 38.68 -9.75 -28.43
CA VAL A 180 39.20 -10.31 -29.69
C VAL A 180 39.57 -9.18 -30.66
N GLY A 181 38.68 -8.21 -30.87
CA GLY A 181 38.96 -7.05 -31.70
C GLY A 181 40.15 -6.20 -31.20
N ALA A 182 40.26 -5.99 -29.89
CA ALA A 182 41.41 -5.31 -29.29
C ALA A 182 42.73 -6.10 -29.45
N ALA A 183 42.68 -7.42 -29.28
CA ALA A 183 43.86 -8.28 -29.32
C ALA A 183 44.48 -8.36 -30.72
N PHE A 184 43.63 -8.49 -31.75
CA PHE A 184 44.03 -8.61 -33.15
C PHE A 184 44.19 -7.25 -33.88
N ASP A 185 43.98 -6.15 -33.18
CA ASP A 185 44.20 -4.81 -33.73
C ASP A 185 45.69 -4.53 -34.03
N GLY A 186 45.97 -3.92 -35.19
CA GLY A 186 47.31 -3.54 -35.67
C GLY A 186 48.01 -4.61 -36.50
N ILE A 187 47.35 -5.74 -36.80
CA ILE A 187 47.92 -6.84 -37.59
C ILE A 187 47.80 -6.55 -39.09
N GLU A 188 48.93 -6.49 -39.78
CA GLU A 188 48.96 -6.48 -41.24
C GLU A 188 49.20 -7.88 -41.78
N LEU A 189 48.20 -8.42 -42.49
CA LEU A 189 48.30 -9.75 -43.11
C LEU A 189 49.16 -9.68 -44.38
N PRO A 190 50.20 -10.55 -44.52
CA PRO A 190 50.91 -10.75 -45.78
C PRO A 190 49.95 -11.14 -46.92
N ASP A 191 50.29 -10.84 -48.17
CA ASP A 191 49.38 -11.03 -49.32
C ASP A 191 48.93 -12.49 -49.53
N HIS A 192 49.78 -13.47 -49.19
CA HIS A 192 49.40 -14.87 -49.23
C HIS A 192 48.33 -15.21 -48.16
N TRP A 193 48.48 -14.70 -46.95
CA TRP A 193 47.46 -14.82 -45.89
C TRP A 193 46.18 -14.05 -46.23
N ARG A 194 46.28 -12.89 -46.88
CA ARG A 194 45.11 -12.12 -47.32
C ARG A 194 44.27 -12.91 -48.32
N ARG A 195 44.91 -13.58 -49.29
CA ARG A 195 44.23 -14.48 -50.24
C ARG A 195 43.64 -15.71 -49.53
N PHE A 196 44.39 -16.27 -48.58
CA PHE A 196 43.94 -17.39 -47.76
C PHE A 196 42.67 -17.04 -46.97
N VAL A 197 42.68 -15.95 -46.20
CA VAL A 197 41.54 -15.49 -45.39
C VAL A 197 40.32 -15.17 -46.24
N LYS A 198 40.49 -14.58 -47.43
CA LYS A 198 39.38 -14.35 -48.37
C LYS A 198 38.76 -15.63 -48.88
N ARG A 199 39.58 -16.58 -49.35
CA ARG A 199 39.10 -17.84 -49.93
C ARG A 199 38.44 -18.71 -48.86
N TRP A 200 39.13 -18.95 -47.75
CA TRP A 200 38.64 -19.80 -46.68
C TRP A 200 37.52 -19.14 -45.87
N GLY A 201 37.56 -17.83 -45.64
CA GLY A 201 36.45 -17.11 -45.01
C GLY A 201 35.15 -17.18 -45.82
N THR A 202 35.24 -17.12 -47.15
CA THR A 202 34.07 -17.31 -48.03
C THR A 202 33.53 -18.75 -47.93
N VAL A 203 34.41 -19.74 -47.93
CA VAL A 203 34.02 -21.16 -47.76
C VAL A 203 33.37 -21.38 -46.39
N THR A 204 33.97 -20.88 -45.30
CA THR A 204 33.42 -21.00 -43.94
C THR A 204 32.05 -20.33 -43.84
N LEU A 205 31.88 -19.13 -44.41
CA LEU A 205 30.58 -18.45 -44.43
C LEU A 205 29.51 -19.26 -45.17
N LEU A 206 29.83 -19.81 -46.34
CA LEU A 206 28.90 -20.65 -47.10
C LEU A 206 28.53 -21.92 -46.33
N VAL A 207 29.51 -22.58 -45.71
CA VAL A 207 29.28 -23.77 -44.87
C VAL A 207 28.37 -23.41 -43.69
N THR A 208 28.66 -22.35 -42.96
CA THR A 208 27.84 -21.92 -41.82
C THR A 208 26.43 -21.52 -42.24
N ALA A 209 26.27 -20.83 -43.38
CA ALA A 209 24.96 -20.48 -43.93
C ALA A 209 24.13 -21.72 -44.27
N VAL A 210 24.75 -22.74 -44.88
CA VAL A 210 24.10 -24.03 -45.17
C VAL A 210 23.72 -24.75 -43.88
N LEU A 211 24.62 -24.78 -42.88
CA LEU A 211 24.33 -25.39 -41.58
C LEU A 211 23.19 -24.65 -40.86
N ALA A 212 23.19 -23.32 -40.84
CA ALA A 212 22.14 -22.53 -40.22
C ALA A 212 20.74 -22.76 -40.86
N MET A 213 20.70 -23.05 -42.16
CA MET A 213 19.46 -23.40 -42.86
C MET A 213 18.98 -24.84 -42.58
N LEU A 214 19.90 -25.80 -42.53
CA LEU A 214 19.55 -27.23 -42.38
C LEU A 214 19.28 -27.64 -40.93
N MET A 215 19.96 -27.02 -39.96
CA MET A 215 19.91 -27.43 -38.56
C MET A 215 18.53 -27.29 -37.90
N PRO A 216 17.67 -26.31 -38.20
CA PRO A 216 16.26 -26.33 -37.78
C PRO A 216 15.53 -27.62 -38.16
N THR A 217 15.72 -28.08 -39.40
CA THR A 217 15.09 -29.32 -39.89
C THR A 217 15.66 -30.54 -39.20
N ILE A 218 16.99 -30.61 -39.07
CA ILE A 218 17.69 -31.72 -38.40
C ILE A 218 17.31 -31.78 -36.91
N SER A 219 17.27 -30.64 -36.22
CA SER A 219 16.93 -30.53 -34.79
C SER A 219 15.53 -31.03 -34.51
N VAL A 220 14.53 -30.57 -35.29
CA VAL A 220 13.14 -31.00 -35.14
C VAL A 220 12.97 -32.48 -35.49
N THR A 221 13.68 -32.97 -36.52
CA THR A 221 13.57 -34.36 -36.98
C THR A 221 14.23 -35.37 -36.04
N ILE A 222 15.38 -35.01 -35.43
CA ILE A 222 16.18 -35.93 -34.62
C ILE A 222 15.93 -35.76 -33.12
N HIS A 223 15.79 -34.52 -32.63
CA HIS A 223 15.72 -34.20 -31.21
C HIS A 223 14.33 -33.74 -30.76
N TYR A 224 13.36 -33.64 -31.69
CA TYR A 224 12.00 -33.13 -31.43
C TYR A 224 11.98 -31.73 -30.76
N ASP A 225 13.06 -30.97 -30.92
CA ASP A 225 13.23 -29.63 -30.37
C ASP A 225 14.09 -28.75 -31.29
N MET A 226 14.36 -27.51 -30.89
CA MET A 226 15.23 -26.57 -31.62
C MET A 226 16.63 -26.47 -31.01
N SER A 227 17.04 -27.44 -30.19
CA SER A 227 18.28 -27.37 -29.41
C SER A 227 19.52 -27.25 -30.30
N THR A 228 19.63 -28.03 -31.37
CA THR A 228 20.80 -28.02 -32.26
C THR A 228 20.71 -26.95 -33.35
N ALA A 229 19.51 -26.44 -33.63
CA ALA A 229 19.25 -25.37 -34.60
C ALA A 229 19.97 -24.06 -34.23
N ASN A 230 19.90 -23.66 -32.97
CA ASN A 230 20.48 -22.41 -32.47
C ASN A 230 22.01 -22.42 -32.40
N ARG A 231 22.66 -23.55 -32.67
CA ARG A 231 24.13 -23.70 -32.53
C ARG A 231 24.92 -22.94 -33.59
N PHE A 232 24.37 -22.82 -34.79
CA PHE A 232 25.02 -22.20 -35.97
C PHE A 232 24.37 -20.88 -36.38
N SER A 233 23.46 -20.38 -35.54
CA SER A 233 22.74 -19.13 -35.73
C SER A 233 22.66 -18.37 -34.40
N ASN A 234 23.78 -18.36 -33.66
CA ASN A 234 23.94 -17.64 -32.42
C ASN A 234 25.24 -16.82 -32.49
N LEU A 235 25.27 -15.66 -31.82
CA LEU A 235 26.45 -14.82 -31.61
C LEU A 235 27.66 -15.59 -31.05
N SER A 236 27.45 -16.69 -30.31
CA SER A 236 28.53 -17.56 -29.81
C SER A 236 29.11 -18.54 -30.85
N ASP A 237 28.58 -18.58 -32.07
CA ASP A 237 29.09 -19.46 -33.13
C ASP A 237 30.51 -19.07 -33.54
N GLY A 238 31.45 -19.94 -33.21
CA GLY A 238 32.87 -19.82 -33.47
C GLY A 238 33.20 -19.75 -34.96
N LEU A 239 32.38 -20.34 -35.84
CA LEU A 239 32.55 -20.20 -37.29
C LEU A 239 32.20 -18.78 -37.73
N LEU A 240 31.11 -18.20 -37.22
CA LEU A 240 30.75 -16.80 -37.48
C LEU A 240 31.76 -15.82 -36.86
N VAL A 241 32.28 -16.11 -35.67
CA VAL A 241 33.38 -15.35 -35.05
C VAL A 241 34.63 -15.39 -35.94
N LEU A 242 35.00 -16.54 -36.50
CA LEU A 242 36.14 -16.67 -37.42
C LEU A 242 35.93 -15.91 -38.73
N VAL A 243 34.76 -16.04 -39.35
CA VAL A 243 34.41 -15.30 -40.58
C VAL A 243 34.49 -13.80 -40.32
N THR A 244 33.93 -13.35 -39.20
CA THR A 244 33.92 -11.94 -38.81
C THR A 244 35.33 -11.43 -38.49
N LEU A 245 36.15 -12.22 -37.79
CA LEU A 245 37.56 -11.89 -37.53
C LEU A 245 38.36 -11.79 -38.84
N GLY A 246 38.09 -12.68 -39.80
CA GLY A 246 38.65 -12.61 -41.15
C GLY A 246 38.29 -11.30 -41.84
N MET A 247 37.02 -10.91 -41.84
CA MET A 247 36.56 -9.61 -42.36
C MET A 247 37.22 -8.42 -41.64
N PHE A 248 37.36 -8.51 -40.31
CA PHE A 248 38.00 -7.49 -39.47
C PHE A 248 39.49 -7.29 -39.80
N LEU A 249 40.23 -8.37 -40.07
CA LEU A 249 41.65 -8.35 -40.41
C LEU A 249 41.93 -7.93 -41.86
N LEU A 250 40.97 -8.14 -42.77
CA LEU A 250 41.07 -7.74 -44.18
C LEU A 250 40.87 -6.22 -44.39
N GLN A 251 40.39 -5.49 -43.39
CA GLN A 251 40.16 -4.05 -43.44
C GLN A 251 41.47 -3.28 -43.20
N LYS A 252 41.76 -2.26 -44.03
CA LYS A 252 42.94 -1.37 -43.87
C LYS A 252 42.88 -0.58 -42.56
N ASN A 253 44.06 -0.18 -42.04
CA ASN A 253 44.27 0.50 -40.76
C ASN A 253 43.53 1.85 -40.53
N GLN A 254 42.88 2.42 -41.55
CA GLN A 254 42.10 3.66 -41.43
C GLN A 254 40.68 3.36 -40.93
N VAL A 255 40.34 3.85 -39.74
CA VAL A 255 39.04 3.64 -39.12
C VAL A 255 38.16 4.85 -39.38
N ILE A 256 37.28 4.72 -40.37
CA ILE A 256 36.24 5.69 -40.66
C ILE A 256 35.10 5.43 -39.66
N GLY A 257 34.74 6.41 -38.81
CA GLY A 257 33.67 6.28 -37.81
C GLY A 257 34.09 6.30 -36.33
N GLU A 258 35.40 6.34 -36.01
CA GLU A 258 35.91 6.40 -34.63
C GLU A 258 35.27 7.51 -33.80
N HIS A 259 35.08 8.70 -34.38
CA HIS A 259 34.41 9.81 -33.71
C HIS A 259 32.99 9.48 -33.23
N GLN A 260 32.22 8.71 -33.99
CA GLN A 260 30.83 8.37 -33.64
C GLN A 260 30.76 7.38 -32.48
N ILE A 261 31.71 6.45 -32.42
CA ILE A 261 31.92 5.51 -31.31
C ILE A 261 32.37 6.25 -30.06
N LEU A 262 33.39 7.09 -30.19
CA LEU A 262 33.96 7.87 -29.08
C LEU A 262 32.95 8.88 -28.51
N ASN A 263 32.05 9.38 -29.37
CA ASN A 263 30.99 10.31 -28.98
C ASN A 263 29.78 9.60 -28.37
N GLY A 264 29.70 8.26 -28.32
CA GLY A 264 28.65 7.52 -27.61
C GLY A 264 27.28 7.44 -28.31
N GLY A 265 27.19 7.85 -29.58
CA GLY A 265 25.94 7.76 -30.36
C GLY A 265 25.54 6.32 -30.65
N ILE A 266 26.50 5.48 -31.04
CA ILE A 266 26.29 4.03 -31.23
C ILE A 266 25.82 3.37 -29.93
N TYR A 267 26.51 3.67 -28.84
CA TYR A 267 26.18 3.17 -27.50
C TYR A 267 24.73 3.52 -27.10
N SER A 268 24.34 4.78 -27.26
CA SER A 268 23.02 5.26 -26.84
C SER A 268 21.89 4.67 -27.69
N SER A 269 22.11 4.46 -28.98
CA SER A 269 21.17 3.77 -29.86
C SER A 269 20.94 2.32 -29.42
N LEU A 270 22.00 1.61 -29.04
CA LEU A 270 21.89 0.22 -28.54
C LEU A 270 21.19 0.15 -27.18
N VAL A 271 21.46 1.10 -26.28
CA VAL A 271 20.77 1.20 -24.98
C VAL A 271 19.27 1.44 -25.18
N LEU A 272 18.90 2.41 -26.02
CA LEU A 272 17.51 2.70 -26.35
C LEU A 272 16.79 1.51 -26.98
N ALA A 273 17.45 0.82 -27.92
CA ALA A 273 16.91 -0.38 -28.55
C ALA A 273 16.71 -1.52 -27.53
N GLY A 274 17.56 -1.59 -26.50
CA GLY A 274 17.49 -2.58 -25.43
C GLY A 274 16.51 -2.25 -24.30
N LEU A 275 15.94 -1.04 -24.24
CA LEU A 275 14.99 -0.66 -23.18
C LEU A 275 13.73 -1.56 -23.23
N PRO A 276 13.40 -2.33 -22.19
CA PRO A 276 12.30 -3.30 -22.24
C PRO A 276 10.94 -2.70 -22.64
N LEU A 277 10.63 -1.50 -22.14
CA LEU A 277 9.40 -0.78 -22.46
C LEU A 277 9.32 -0.42 -23.96
N LEU A 278 10.41 0.08 -24.53
CA LEU A 278 10.45 0.51 -25.91
C LEU A 278 10.52 -0.71 -26.85
N ARG A 279 11.31 -1.72 -26.49
CA ARG A 279 11.41 -3.00 -27.21
C ARG A 279 10.05 -3.67 -27.35
N SER A 280 9.31 -3.83 -26.24
CA SER A 280 7.97 -4.42 -26.27
C SER A 280 6.98 -3.62 -27.13
N HIS A 281 7.06 -2.29 -27.11
CA HIS A 281 6.20 -1.44 -27.93
C HIS A 281 6.52 -1.53 -29.42
N TYR A 282 7.80 -1.41 -29.80
CA TYR A 282 8.24 -1.41 -31.20
C TYR A 282 8.06 -2.77 -31.86
N VAL A 283 8.45 -3.85 -31.17
CA VAL A 283 8.30 -5.21 -31.69
C VAL A 283 6.83 -5.62 -31.70
N GLY A 284 6.06 -5.29 -30.65
CA GLY A 284 4.62 -5.55 -30.62
C GLY A 284 3.86 -4.81 -31.72
N PHE A 285 4.23 -3.56 -32.01
CA PHE A 285 3.67 -2.79 -33.11
C PHE A 285 3.95 -3.46 -34.47
N ALA A 286 5.22 -3.82 -34.74
CA ALA A 286 5.61 -4.45 -36.00
C ALA A 286 5.01 -5.85 -36.19
N ALA A 287 4.92 -6.64 -35.11
CA ALA A 287 4.37 -7.99 -35.14
C ALA A 287 2.84 -8.00 -35.33
N GLY A 288 2.11 -7.03 -34.75
CA GLY A 288 0.65 -6.98 -34.74
C GLY A 288 -0.01 -6.29 -35.94
N HIS A 289 0.68 -5.39 -36.66
CA HIS A 289 0.06 -4.55 -37.70
C HIS A 289 0.37 -4.97 -39.14
N VAL A 290 1.31 -5.88 -39.36
CA VAL A 290 1.75 -6.27 -40.71
C VAL A 290 1.78 -7.78 -40.83
N GLY A 291 0.98 -8.38 -41.71
CA GLY A 291 0.97 -9.84 -41.90
C GLY A 291 2.10 -10.38 -42.78
N ASN A 292 2.62 -9.57 -43.71
CA ASN A 292 3.66 -9.97 -44.66
C ASN A 292 5.07 -9.86 -44.05
N LEU A 293 5.85 -10.95 -44.10
CA LEU A 293 7.19 -11.03 -43.50
C LEU A 293 8.18 -10.00 -44.07
N GLY A 294 8.17 -9.76 -45.38
CA GLY A 294 9.06 -8.76 -46.00
C GLY A 294 8.74 -7.34 -45.55
N LEU A 295 7.44 -7.01 -45.45
CA LEU A 295 7.00 -5.71 -44.92
C LEU A 295 7.28 -5.59 -43.41
N LYS A 296 7.18 -6.68 -42.63
CA LYS A 296 7.59 -6.69 -41.21
C LYS A 296 9.07 -6.34 -41.05
N ILE A 297 9.94 -7.00 -41.83
CA ILE A 297 11.39 -6.74 -41.80
C ILE A 297 11.70 -5.30 -42.20
N LEU A 298 11.03 -4.77 -43.24
CA LEU A 298 11.18 -3.38 -43.66
C LEU A 298 10.74 -2.39 -42.57
N LEU A 299 9.59 -2.64 -41.93
CA LEU A 299 9.07 -1.80 -40.86
C LEU A 299 10.03 -1.80 -39.65
N VAL A 300 10.55 -2.97 -39.26
CA VAL A 300 11.59 -3.06 -38.21
C VAL A 300 12.83 -2.27 -38.60
N ALA A 301 13.30 -2.36 -39.85
CA ALA A 301 14.45 -1.59 -40.31
C ALA A 301 14.19 -0.07 -40.23
N ILE A 302 12.98 0.39 -40.59
CA ILE A 302 12.60 1.81 -40.47
C ILE A 302 12.59 2.26 -39.01
N ILE A 303 11.96 1.48 -38.12
CA ILE A 303 11.90 1.79 -36.69
C ILE A 303 13.31 1.75 -36.08
N ALA A 304 14.15 0.80 -36.47
CA ALA A 304 15.55 0.69 -36.03
C ALA A 304 16.35 1.93 -36.46
N GLY A 305 16.16 2.38 -37.70
CA GLY A 305 16.75 3.63 -38.20
C GLY A 305 16.30 4.86 -37.41
N ALA A 306 15.00 4.95 -37.07
CA ALA A 306 14.46 6.01 -36.24
C ALA A 306 15.06 5.99 -34.82
N VAL A 307 15.15 4.81 -34.18
CA VAL A 307 15.77 4.65 -32.85
C VAL A 307 17.24 5.03 -32.87
N MET A 308 17.97 4.72 -33.94
CA MET A 308 19.34 5.21 -34.10
C MET A 308 19.39 6.73 -34.11
N VAL A 309 18.59 7.39 -34.94
CA VAL A 309 18.55 8.87 -35.01
C VAL A 309 18.24 9.45 -33.62
N VAL A 310 17.24 8.92 -32.92
CA VAL A 310 16.90 9.32 -31.56
C VAL A 310 18.07 9.09 -30.60
N GLY A 311 18.77 7.95 -30.68
CA GLY A 311 19.94 7.65 -29.85
C GLY A 311 21.08 8.64 -30.05
N PHE A 312 21.39 9.00 -31.29
CA PHE A 312 22.40 10.02 -31.59
C PHE A 312 22.00 11.40 -31.06
N VAL A 313 20.74 11.82 -31.28
CA VAL A 313 20.22 13.11 -30.80
C VAL A 313 20.17 13.16 -29.27
N ALA A 314 19.63 12.13 -28.64
CA ALA A 314 19.52 12.03 -27.18
C ALA A 314 20.90 12.02 -26.53
N ASN A 315 21.87 11.30 -27.09
CA ASN A 315 23.26 11.33 -26.62
C ASN A 315 23.87 12.73 -26.72
N TRP A 316 23.66 13.43 -27.85
CA TRP A 316 24.14 14.80 -28.01
C TRP A 316 23.51 15.75 -26.97
N CYS A 317 22.19 15.67 -26.79
CA CYS A 317 21.45 16.46 -25.79
C CYS A 317 21.92 16.16 -24.36
N LEU A 318 21.96 14.89 -23.96
CA LEU A 318 22.33 14.46 -22.61
C LEU A 318 23.79 14.80 -22.29
N ARG A 319 24.72 14.62 -23.23
CA ARG A 319 26.11 15.03 -23.04
C ARG A 319 26.25 16.54 -22.89
N ARG A 320 25.54 17.31 -23.70
CA ARG A 320 25.53 18.78 -23.59
C ARG A 320 24.94 19.23 -22.26
N LEU A 321 23.84 18.60 -21.84
CA LEU A 321 23.22 18.84 -20.55
C LEU A 321 24.20 18.52 -19.42
N PHE A 322 24.74 17.30 -19.36
CA PHE A 322 25.67 16.90 -18.30
C PHE A 322 26.93 17.77 -18.29
N SER A 323 27.56 18.05 -19.43
CA SER A 323 28.74 18.93 -19.46
C SER A 323 28.46 20.37 -19.01
N SER A 324 27.22 20.86 -19.13
CA SER A 324 26.82 22.19 -18.65
C SER A 324 26.49 22.25 -17.15
N LEU A 325 26.25 21.11 -16.50
CA LEU A 325 25.86 21.08 -15.09
C LEU A 325 27.09 21.19 -14.19
N ALA A 326 27.07 22.13 -13.24
CA ALA A 326 28.11 22.30 -12.22
C ALA A 326 28.35 21.02 -11.39
N ILE A 327 27.33 20.16 -11.29
CA ILE A 327 27.45 18.86 -10.61
C ILE A 327 28.42 17.94 -11.34
N THR A 328 28.49 18.01 -12.67
CA THR A 328 29.36 17.16 -13.48
C THR A 328 30.81 17.53 -13.28
N GLN A 329 31.16 18.83 -13.19
CA GLN A 329 32.51 19.27 -12.82
C GLN A 329 32.92 18.83 -11.40
N HIS A 330 31.96 18.65 -10.51
CA HIS A 330 32.21 18.09 -9.17
C HIS A 330 32.42 16.58 -9.22
N TYR A 331 31.61 15.86 -10.01
CA TYR A 331 31.80 14.44 -10.26
C TYR A 331 33.13 14.16 -10.95
N GLU A 332 33.53 14.94 -11.96
CA GLU A 332 34.82 14.82 -12.64
C GLU A 332 35.99 14.84 -11.65
N ARG A 333 36.00 15.82 -10.75
CA ARG A 333 37.01 15.90 -9.66
C ARG A 333 36.95 14.69 -8.73
N TRP A 334 35.75 14.22 -8.36
CA TRP A 334 35.60 13.03 -7.52
C TRP A 334 36.11 11.76 -8.22
N VAL A 335 35.94 11.67 -9.53
CA VAL A 335 36.39 10.55 -10.37
C VAL A 335 37.90 10.54 -10.55
N GLU A 336 38.52 11.71 -10.62
CA GLU A 336 39.98 11.85 -10.58
C GLU A 336 40.54 11.35 -9.25
N GLU A 337 39.82 11.55 -8.13
CA GLU A 337 40.18 11.01 -6.81
C GLU A 337 40.04 9.48 -6.71
N LEU A 338 39.39 8.78 -7.66
CA LEU A 338 39.23 7.32 -7.61
C LEU A 338 40.57 6.59 -7.79
N PRO A 339 40.79 5.44 -7.13
CA PRO A 339 42.06 4.73 -7.24
C PRO A 339 42.25 4.08 -8.61
N SER A 340 43.51 3.99 -9.05
CA SER A 340 43.88 3.38 -10.34
C SER A 340 44.02 1.88 -10.25
N HIS A 341 44.43 1.38 -9.07
CA HIS A 341 44.76 -0.02 -8.82
C HIS A 341 43.84 -0.61 -7.75
N LEU A 342 43.48 -1.89 -7.89
CA LEU A 342 42.59 -2.59 -6.96
C LEU A 342 43.06 -2.48 -5.49
N MET A 343 44.38 -2.55 -5.29
CA MET A 343 45.01 -2.51 -3.95
C MET A 343 44.88 -1.16 -3.23
N GLU A 344 44.59 -0.08 -3.95
CA GLU A 344 44.43 1.27 -3.39
C GLU A 344 42.98 1.53 -2.90
N TRP A 345 42.02 0.69 -3.30
CA TRP A 345 40.60 0.85 -2.94
C TRP A 345 40.30 0.82 -1.44
N PRO A 346 40.89 -0.07 -0.62
CA PRO A 346 40.66 -0.06 0.82
C PRO A 346 41.06 1.27 1.48
N ALA A 347 42.21 1.84 1.08
CA ALA A 347 42.69 3.11 1.61
C ALA A 347 41.80 4.28 1.19
N TRP A 348 41.36 4.29 -0.06
CA TRP A 348 40.41 5.28 -0.56
C TRP A 348 39.05 5.17 0.13
N LEU A 349 38.51 3.96 0.31
CA LEU A 349 37.24 3.74 0.99
C LEU A 349 37.30 4.25 2.43
N LYS A 350 38.40 4.01 3.13
CA LYS A 350 38.64 4.56 4.47
C LYS A 350 38.60 6.10 4.46
N LYS A 351 39.28 6.75 3.49
CA LYS A 351 39.29 8.21 3.33
C LYS A 351 37.91 8.76 2.97
N PHE A 352 37.18 8.08 2.09
CA PHE A 352 35.82 8.43 1.69
C PHE A 352 34.86 8.35 2.89
N CYS A 353 34.87 7.24 3.62
CA CYS A 353 34.07 7.07 4.83
C CYS A 353 34.42 8.14 5.87
N HIS A 354 35.70 8.47 6.05
CA HIS A 354 36.11 9.55 6.95
C HIS A 354 35.64 10.94 6.47
N ARG A 355 35.65 11.22 5.17
CA ARG A 355 35.18 12.51 4.62
C ARG A 355 33.67 12.68 4.73
N HIS A 356 32.92 11.59 4.57
CA HIS A 356 31.46 11.60 4.48
C HIS A 356 30.76 10.98 5.70
N TRP A 357 31.50 10.74 6.79
CA TRP A 357 30.97 10.08 7.99
C TRP A 357 29.66 10.72 8.49
N PRO A 358 29.46 12.07 8.53
CA PRO A 358 28.21 12.63 9.06
C PRO A 358 26.99 12.27 8.21
N ALA A 359 27.15 12.20 6.88
CA ALA A 359 26.07 11.82 5.99
C ALA A 359 25.75 10.32 6.10
N LEU A 360 26.79 9.48 6.13
CA LEU A 360 26.66 8.04 6.28
C LEU A 360 26.01 7.67 7.62
N THR A 361 26.40 8.33 8.72
CA THR A 361 25.78 8.12 10.02
C THR A 361 24.32 8.56 10.04
N ALA A 362 23.98 9.70 9.44
CA ALA A 362 22.59 10.16 9.41
C ALA A 362 21.68 9.22 8.60
N VAL A 363 22.15 8.73 7.46
CA VAL A 363 21.42 7.76 6.63
C VAL A 363 21.31 6.40 7.32
N GLY A 364 22.41 5.90 7.89
CA GLY A 364 22.43 4.63 8.63
C GLY A 364 21.52 4.65 9.85
N VAL A 365 21.52 5.75 10.62
CA VAL A 365 20.61 5.95 11.76
C VAL A 365 19.17 6.02 11.29
N ALA A 366 18.86 6.77 10.23
CA ALA A 366 17.50 6.86 9.69
C ALA A 366 16.98 5.50 9.21
N TYR A 367 17.83 4.70 8.55
CA TYR A 367 17.49 3.34 8.13
C TYR A 367 17.30 2.39 9.33
N GLY A 368 18.21 2.42 10.30
CA GLY A 368 18.08 1.64 11.52
C GLY A 368 16.80 1.97 12.30
N LEU A 369 16.44 3.26 12.40
CA LEU A 369 15.20 3.71 13.00
C LEU A 369 13.97 3.29 12.19
N ALA A 370 14.02 3.31 10.86
CA ALA A 370 12.95 2.81 10.01
C ALA A 370 12.69 1.32 10.28
N VAL A 371 13.75 0.50 10.35
CA VAL A 371 13.67 -0.92 10.68
C VAL A 371 13.08 -1.12 12.09
N ILE A 372 13.63 -0.47 13.12
CA ILE A 372 13.15 -0.59 14.50
C ILE A 372 11.68 -0.16 14.60
N SER A 373 11.32 0.98 14.01
CA SER A 373 9.96 1.52 14.05
C SER A 373 8.95 0.59 13.39
N ASN A 374 9.30 -0.09 12.31
CA ASN A 374 8.44 -1.07 11.64
C ASN A 374 8.37 -2.38 12.44
N LEU A 375 9.51 -2.89 12.93
CA LEU A 375 9.56 -4.10 13.77
C LEU A 375 8.68 -3.98 15.01
N LEU A 376 8.62 -2.79 15.62
CA LEU A 376 7.77 -2.52 16.77
C LEU A 376 6.27 -2.71 16.48
N MET A 377 5.82 -2.74 15.22
CA MET A 377 4.40 -2.96 14.89
C MET A 377 4.00 -4.44 14.89
N PHE A 378 4.96 -5.36 14.81
CA PHE A 378 4.69 -6.80 14.84
C PHE A 378 4.49 -7.30 16.27
N THR A 379 3.33 -7.90 16.55
CA THR A 379 3.01 -8.49 17.86
C THR A 379 3.60 -9.89 18.03
N SER A 380 3.98 -10.55 16.94
CA SER A 380 4.62 -11.88 16.89
C SER A 380 5.97 -11.81 16.18
N TRP A 381 6.86 -12.74 16.52
CA TRP A 381 8.15 -12.92 15.82
C TRP A 381 7.99 -13.50 14.41
N LYS A 382 6.83 -14.11 14.12
CA LYS A 382 6.53 -14.76 12.85
C LYS A 382 5.37 -14.07 12.13
N VAL A 383 5.45 -14.05 10.80
CA VAL A 383 4.45 -13.46 9.89
C VAL A 383 4.08 -14.48 8.83
N ASN A 384 2.81 -14.53 8.44
CA ASN A 384 2.31 -15.42 7.39
C ASN A 384 1.64 -14.62 6.26
N PRO A 385 2.44 -13.96 5.40
CA PRO A 385 1.91 -13.04 4.39
C PRO A 385 1.11 -13.73 3.27
N ALA A 386 1.28 -15.05 3.07
CA ALA A 386 0.65 -15.80 1.98
C ALA A 386 -0.23 -16.98 2.45
N GLY A 387 -0.51 -17.09 3.76
CA GLY A 387 -1.29 -18.18 4.37
C GLY A 387 -0.59 -19.54 4.42
N SER A 388 0.28 -19.85 3.45
CA SER A 388 0.95 -21.15 3.28
C SER A 388 2.38 -21.22 3.86
N MET A 389 3.03 -20.07 4.10
CA MET A 389 4.45 -20.03 4.51
C MET A 389 4.65 -18.98 5.61
N THR A 390 5.34 -19.39 6.67
CA THR A 390 5.63 -18.53 7.82
C THR A 390 7.09 -18.09 7.77
N PHE A 391 7.32 -16.78 7.85
CA PHE A 391 8.65 -16.17 7.90
C PHE A 391 8.89 -15.50 9.24
N ASP A 392 10.15 -15.39 9.63
CA ASP A 392 10.52 -14.46 10.69
C ASP A 392 10.28 -13.02 10.23
N ASN A 393 9.70 -12.19 11.10
CA ASN A 393 9.27 -10.84 10.76
C ASN A 393 10.41 -9.95 10.23
N TYR A 394 11.61 -10.08 10.79
CA TYR A 394 12.79 -9.32 10.38
C TYR A 394 13.32 -9.76 9.02
N ILE A 395 13.25 -11.06 8.69
CA ILE A 395 13.62 -11.56 7.36
C ILE A 395 12.65 -11.01 6.34
N TYR A 396 11.34 -11.13 6.60
CA TYR A 396 10.31 -10.60 5.71
C TYR A 396 10.48 -9.09 5.47
N LEU A 397 10.67 -8.32 6.53
CA LEU A 397 10.85 -6.87 6.45
C LEU A 397 12.11 -6.47 5.65
N LEU A 398 13.25 -7.13 5.90
CA LEU A 398 14.53 -6.78 5.26
C LEU A 398 14.67 -7.30 3.81
N THR A 399 13.94 -8.36 3.44
CA THR A 399 14.06 -8.99 2.13
C THR A 399 12.91 -8.65 1.19
N ALA A 400 11.67 -8.67 1.68
CA ALA A 400 10.48 -8.46 0.86
C ALA A 400 9.94 -7.02 0.89
N ARG A 401 10.29 -6.22 1.92
CA ARG A 401 9.72 -4.88 2.17
C ARG A 401 10.78 -3.77 2.10
N GLN A 402 11.74 -3.89 1.19
CA GLN A 402 12.87 -2.94 1.09
C GLN A 402 12.45 -1.52 0.65
N GLY A 403 11.50 -1.41 -0.28
CA GLY A 403 11.04 -0.10 -0.77
C GLY A 403 10.43 0.75 0.34
N ILE A 404 9.55 0.16 1.16
CA ILE A 404 8.85 0.85 2.24
C ILE A 404 9.81 1.24 3.37
N LEU A 405 10.83 0.41 3.65
CA LEU A 405 11.89 0.74 4.60
C LEU A 405 12.73 1.93 4.14
N LEU A 406 13.14 1.94 2.86
CA LEU A 406 13.91 3.04 2.29
C LEU A 406 13.09 4.33 2.24
N PHE A 407 11.80 4.23 1.95
CA PHE A 407 10.91 5.37 1.96
C PHE A 407 10.71 5.92 3.38
N THR A 408 10.48 5.06 4.38
CA THR A 408 10.42 5.45 5.79
C THR A 408 11.73 6.09 6.25
N ALA A 409 12.87 5.52 5.88
CA ALA A 409 14.19 6.06 6.20
C ALA A 409 14.41 7.45 5.56
N LEU A 410 13.94 7.65 4.32
CA LEU A 410 13.96 8.95 3.66
C LEU A 410 13.12 9.99 4.43
N LEU A 411 11.91 9.63 4.88
CA LEU A 411 11.06 10.53 5.69
C LEU A 411 11.74 10.91 7.01
N ILE A 412 12.32 9.94 7.73
CA ILE A 412 13.07 10.19 8.98
C ILE A 412 14.28 11.09 8.70
N TRP A 413 15.02 10.83 7.61
CA TRP A 413 16.17 11.63 7.22
C TRP A 413 15.78 13.06 6.84
N LEU A 414 14.65 13.26 6.16
CA LEU A 414 14.11 14.59 5.84
C LEU A 414 13.68 15.36 7.10
N VAL A 415 13.13 14.69 8.11
CA VAL A 415 12.86 15.28 9.43
C VAL A 415 14.17 15.71 10.10
N PHE A 416 15.19 14.84 10.09
CA PHE A 416 16.52 15.19 10.57
C PHE A 416 17.10 16.41 9.84
N LYS A 417 17.00 16.48 8.51
CA LYS A 417 17.48 17.62 7.73
C LYS A 417 16.69 18.89 7.99
N LEU A 418 15.38 18.80 8.24
CA LEU A 418 14.57 19.93 8.66
C LEU A 418 15.03 20.46 10.02
N VAL A 419 15.15 19.59 11.03
CA VAL A 419 15.63 19.98 12.38
C VAL A 419 17.04 20.56 12.30
N GLN A 420 17.96 19.91 11.58
CA GLN A 420 19.32 20.41 11.35
C GLN A 420 19.31 21.80 10.69
N SER A 421 18.35 22.07 9.80
CA SER A 421 18.20 23.37 9.15
C SER A 421 17.68 24.45 10.10
N LEU A 422 16.90 24.08 11.12
CA LEU A 422 16.42 24.99 12.16
C LEU A 422 17.52 25.29 13.19
N VAL A 423 18.13 24.26 13.79
CA VAL A 423 19.11 24.42 14.88
C VAL A 423 20.54 24.67 14.40
N LYS A 424 20.83 24.47 13.11
CA LYS A 424 22.16 24.61 12.46
C LYS A 424 23.26 23.70 13.03
N ARG A 425 22.90 22.74 13.88
CA ARG A 425 23.80 21.86 14.62
C ARG A 425 23.49 20.39 14.32
N TYR A 426 24.53 19.60 14.03
CA TYR A 426 24.36 18.23 13.56
C TYR A 426 23.97 17.27 14.69
N TRP A 427 24.75 17.25 15.77
CA TRP A 427 24.52 16.30 16.87
C TRP A 427 23.28 16.66 17.67
N LEU A 428 23.05 17.95 17.93
CA LEU A 428 21.80 18.39 18.54
C LEU A 428 20.57 17.98 17.71
N ALA A 429 20.60 18.12 16.38
CA ALA A 429 19.49 17.70 15.54
C ALA A 429 19.27 16.17 15.59
N LEU A 430 20.34 15.38 15.58
CA LEU A 430 20.26 13.93 15.69
C LEU A 430 19.71 13.50 17.07
N SER A 431 20.20 14.13 18.14
CA SER A 431 19.72 13.92 19.52
C SER A 431 18.28 14.35 19.74
N ILE A 432 17.72 15.22 18.91
CA ILE A 432 16.28 15.54 18.92
C ILE A 432 15.49 14.46 18.18
N VAL A 433 15.90 14.10 16.96
CA VAL A 433 15.10 13.23 16.08
C VAL A 433 15.13 11.77 16.50
N VAL A 434 16.29 11.22 16.88
CA VAL A 434 16.42 9.81 17.26
C VAL A 434 15.45 9.41 18.37
N PRO A 435 15.44 10.08 19.55
CA PRO A 435 14.52 9.68 20.61
C PRO A 435 13.06 9.98 20.26
N LEU A 436 12.75 11.00 19.45
CA LEU A 436 11.36 11.25 19.01
C LEU A 436 10.81 10.08 18.19
N ILE A 437 11.59 9.53 17.26
CA ILE A 437 11.18 8.37 16.46
C ILE A 437 11.05 7.10 17.32
N ILE A 438 11.95 6.91 18.30
CA ILE A 438 11.87 5.78 19.24
C ILE A 438 10.59 5.91 20.11
N ILE A 439 10.34 7.09 20.68
CA ILE A 439 9.13 7.36 21.47
C ILE A 439 7.88 7.14 20.62
N TRP A 440 7.88 7.60 19.37
CA TRP A 440 6.79 7.36 18.42
C TRP A 440 6.53 5.88 18.19
N GLY A 441 7.58 5.09 17.93
CA GLY A 441 7.48 3.64 17.75
C GLY A 441 6.97 2.91 18.99
N ILE A 442 7.48 3.27 20.18
CA ILE A 442 7.05 2.67 21.46
C ILE A 442 5.60 3.03 21.77
N ALA A 443 5.21 4.30 21.59
CA ALA A 443 3.84 4.75 21.82
C ALA A 443 2.84 4.02 20.91
N ASN A 444 3.20 3.85 19.63
CA ASN A 444 2.41 3.04 18.69
C ASN A 444 2.33 1.57 19.13
N ARG A 445 3.43 0.96 19.60
CA ARG A 445 3.41 -0.42 20.10
C ARG A 445 2.51 -0.58 21.33
N ILE A 446 2.60 0.34 22.30
CA ILE A 446 1.71 0.33 23.48
C ILE A 446 0.24 0.45 23.04
N LYS A 447 -0.06 1.36 22.11
CA LYS A 447 -1.43 1.54 21.60
C LYS A 447 -1.92 0.30 20.84
N LEU A 448 -1.08 -0.29 19.98
CA LEU A 448 -1.41 -1.51 19.23
C LEU A 448 -1.72 -2.70 20.14
N ILE A 449 -0.98 -2.89 21.23
CA ILE A 449 -1.26 -3.97 22.20
C ILE A 449 -2.57 -3.74 22.96
N THR A 450 -2.92 -2.48 23.22
CA THR A 450 -4.08 -2.13 24.07
C THR A 450 -5.38 -1.93 23.31
N ARG A 451 -5.31 -1.53 22.04
CA ARG A 451 -6.49 -1.10 21.24
C ARG A 451 -6.51 -1.63 19.81
N GLU A 452 -5.53 -2.45 19.41
CA GLU A 452 -5.41 -3.01 18.05
C GLU A 452 -5.42 -1.92 16.94
N GLU A 453 -4.96 -0.72 17.27
CA GLU A 453 -4.80 0.39 16.34
C GLU A 453 -3.50 1.19 16.63
N PRO A 454 -2.81 1.69 15.60
CA PRO A 454 -1.69 2.61 15.74
C PRO A 454 -2.21 4.01 16.13
N ILE A 455 -1.29 4.94 16.35
CA ILE A 455 -1.63 6.35 16.49
C ILE A 455 -2.13 6.86 15.14
N LEU A 456 -3.31 7.50 15.16
CA LEU A 456 -3.97 8.11 14.01
C LEU A 456 -3.96 9.64 14.14
N PRO A 457 -4.12 10.40 13.05
CA PRO A 457 -4.18 11.86 13.11
C PRO A 457 -5.29 12.39 14.03
N SER A 458 -6.40 11.66 14.16
CA SER A 458 -7.48 12.00 15.07
C SER A 458 -7.06 11.94 16.55
N ASP A 459 -6.16 11.05 16.95
CA ASP A 459 -5.63 11.01 18.32
C ASP A 459 -4.83 12.27 18.64
N VAL A 460 -4.11 12.81 17.65
CA VAL A 460 -3.31 14.03 17.84
C VAL A 460 -4.21 15.24 18.09
N MET A 461 -5.38 15.26 17.48
CA MET A 461 -6.41 16.27 17.73
C MET A 461 -7.04 16.13 19.12
N MET A 462 -6.98 14.95 19.75
CA MET A 462 -7.51 14.66 21.08
C MET A 462 -6.50 14.98 22.20
N TYR A 463 -5.80 16.12 22.14
CA TYR A 463 -4.75 16.47 23.11
C TYR A 463 -5.24 16.47 24.59
N GLN A 464 -6.53 16.74 24.81
CA GLN A 464 -7.16 16.67 26.15
C GLN A 464 -7.18 15.25 26.74
N ALA A 465 -7.04 14.22 25.90
CA ALA A 465 -6.97 12.82 26.31
C ALA A 465 -5.56 12.38 26.71
N TYR A 466 -4.50 13.12 26.36
CA TYR A 466 -3.11 12.69 26.58
C TYR A 466 -2.79 12.38 28.05
N GLY A 467 -3.26 13.22 28.99
CA GLY A 467 -3.06 12.97 30.41
C GLY A 467 -3.75 11.71 30.92
N ASN A 468 -4.87 11.31 30.30
CA ASN A 468 -5.57 10.08 30.62
C ASN A 468 -4.97 8.86 29.90
N MET A 469 -4.46 9.03 28.68
CA MET A 469 -3.70 8.00 27.96
C MET A 469 -2.40 7.66 28.67
N LEU A 470 -1.70 8.67 29.23
CA LEU A 470 -0.49 8.45 30.04
C LEU A 470 -0.77 7.64 31.32
N LYS A 471 -1.98 7.73 31.89
CA LYS A 471 -2.38 6.91 33.05
C LYS A 471 -2.64 5.44 32.71
N LEU A 472 -2.77 5.10 31.44
CA LEU A 472 -2.87 3.70 30.99
C LEU A 472 -1.50 2.99 31.04
N VAL A 473 -0.41 3.77 31.11
CA VAL A 473 0.96 3.27 31.09
C VAL A 473 1.58 3.50 32.46
N SER A 474 2.40 2.55 32.94
CA SER A 474 3.10 2.67 34.22
C SER A 474 3.92 3.95 34.27
N ALA A 475 3.79 4.75 35.34
CA ALA A 475 4.37 6.08 35.45
C ALA A 475 5.90 6.13 35.26
N TRP A 476 6.61 5.04 35.53
CA TRP A 476 8.06 4.96 35.31
C TRP A 476 8.44 5.05 33.82
N ILE A 477 7.59 4.59 32.89
CA ILE A 477 7.87 4.61 31.44
C ILE A 477 8.05 6.05 30.91
N PRO A 478 7.07 6.97 31.08
CA PRO A 478 7.25 8.36 30.62
C PRO A 478 8.34 9.11 31.39
N ILE A 479 8.57 8.80 32.67
CA ILE A 479 9.66 9.39 33.46
C ILE A 479 11.02 8.98 32.89
N THR A 480 11.26 7.68 32.72
CA THR A 480 12.49 7.16 32.12
C THR A 480 12.69 7.72 30.71
N GLY A 481 11.63 7.78 29.91
CA GLY A 481 11.66 8.39 28.57
C GLY A 481 12.11 9.86 28.61
N ALA A 482 11.58 10.66 29.54
CA ALA A 482 11.96 12.07 29.70
C ALA A 482 13.41 12.23 30.16
N VAL A 483 13.88 11.42 31.12
CA VAL A 483 15.27 11.44 31.60
C VAL A 483 16.24 11.07 30.47
N VAL A 484 15.96 9.99 29.74
CA VAL A 484 16.76 9.58 28.58
C VAL A 484 16.77 10.70 27.53
N TYR A 485 15.64 11.34 27.26
CA TYR A 485 15.56 12.46 26.31
C TYR A 485 16.49 13.61 26.71
N VAL A 486 16.45 14.06 27.98
CA VAL A 486 17.33 15.14 28.48
C VAL A 486 18.82 14.75 28.38
N ILE A 487 19.18 13.53 28.76
CA ILE A 487 20.56 13.02 28.64
C ILE A 487 21.01 13.02 27.18
N THR A 488 20.15 12.57 26.26
CA THR A 488 20.48 12.48 24.82
C THR A 488 20.70 13.88 24.22
N ILE A 489 19.90 14.87 24.62
CA ILE A 489 20.08 16.28 24.24
C ILE A 489 21.38 16.84 24.79
N GLY A 490 21.66 16.60 26.08
CA GLY A 490 22.92 17.02 26.73
C GLY A 490 24.15 16.44 26.02
N LEU A 491 24.10 15.15 25.66
CA LEU A 491 25.12 14.47 24.87
C LEU A 491 25.25 15.09 23.47
N GLY A 492 24.14 15.43 22.81
CA GLY A 492 24.17 16.10 21.50
C GLY A 492 24.88 17.45 21.54
N ILE A 493 24.59 18.27 22.57
CA ILE A 493 25.26 19.55 22.79
C ILE A 493 26.76 19.36 23.08
N TYR A 494 27.11 18.34 23.87
CA TYR A 494 28.50 17.98 24.14
C TYR A 494 29.25 17.54 22.87
N LEU A 495 28.63 16.69 22.05
CA LEU A 495 29.21 16.21 20.80
C LEU A 495 29.34 17.32 19.75
N ASP A 496 28.43 18.29 19.68
CA ASP A 496 28.61 19.48 18.81
C ASP A 496 29.86 20.29 19.18
N ARG A 497 30.30 20.27 20.44
CA ARG A 497 31.56 20.91 20.87
C ARG A 497 32.79 20.05 20.59
N LYS A 498 32.69 18.72 20.76
CA LYS A 498 33.83 17.79 20.63
C LYS A 498 34.09 17.32 19.19
N LEU A 499 33.03 17.17 18.39
CA LEU A 499 33.06 16.66 17.02
C LEU A 499 32.25 17.61 16.11
N PRO A 500 32.72 18.85 15.90
CA PRO A 500 31.97 19.86 15.17
C PRO A 500 31.75 19.44 13.71
N VAL A 501 30.51 19.54 13.25
CA VAL A 501 30.14 19.32 11.85
C VAL A 501 29.69 20.67 11.26
N PRO A 502 30.22 21.08 10.09
CA PRO A 502 29.86 22.35 9.48
C PRO A 502 28.35 22.51 9.27
N ALA A 503 27.82 23.68 9.64
CA ALA A 503 26.42 24.01 9.43
C ALA A 503 26.07 24.04 7.93
N PRO A 504 24.86 23.59 7.54
CA PRO A 504 24.43 23.69 6.15
C PRO A 504 24.23 25.16 5.74
N SER A 505 24.61 25.51 4.52
CA SER A 505 24.39 26.85 3.96
C SER A 505 22.89 27.17 3.85
N THR A 506 22.54 28.47 3.84
CA THR A 506 21.14 28.93 3.71
C THR A 506 20.45 28.32 2.49
N LYS A 507 21.13 28.24 1.33
CA LYS A 507 20.59 27.57 0.13
C LYS A 507 20.22 26.11 0.39
N ARG A 508 21.10 25.33 1.02
CA ARG A 508 20.83 23.92 1.35
C ARG A 508 19.70 23.78 2.36
N ARG A 509 19.62 24.66 3.35
CA ARG A 509 18.54 24.68 4.35
C ARG A 509 17.17 24.88 3.70
N CYS A 510 17.05 25.82 2.77
CA CYS A 510 15.83 26.04 1.99
C CYS A 510 15.47 24.80 1.16
N ILE A 511 16.44 24.20 0.45
CA ILE A 511 16.22 22.98 -0.33
C ILE A 511 15.68 21.86 0.56
N TRP A 512 16.30 21.59 1.71
CA TRP A 512 15.84 20.54 2.61
C TRP A 512 14.45 20.81 3.16
N THR A 513 14.14 22.07 3.50
CA THR A 513 12.81 22.44 3.98
C THR A 513 11.74 22.22 2.90
N VAL A 514 12.00 22.67 1.67
CA VAL A 514 11.10 22.47 0.53
C VAL A 514 10.89 20.98 0.25
N LEU A 515 11.97 20.19 0.23
CA LEU A 515 11.87 18.74 0.04
C LEU A 515 11.04 18.08 1.16
N THR A 516 11.27 18.43 2.42
CA THR A 516 10.47 17.89 3.53
C THR A 516 8.99 18.25 3.36
N VAL A 517 8.66 19.50 3.02
CA VAL A 517 7.27 19.91 2.77
C VAL A 517 6.65 19.17 1.59
N LEU A 518 7.37 18.98 0.49
CA LEU A 518 6.87 18.27 -0.69
C LEU A 518 6.60 16.78 -0.38
N PHE A 519 7.52 16.09 0.29
CA PHE A 519 7.37 14.68 0.60
C PHE A 519 6.25 14.42 1.61
N PHE A 520 6.20 15.17 2.72
CA PHE A 520 5.12 15.02 3.69
C PHE A 520 3.79 15.55 3.14
N GLY A 521 3.80 16.66 2.39
CA GLY A 521 2.59 17.23 1.77
C GLY A 521 2.01 16.33 0.68
N SER A 522 2.82 15.48 0.04
CA SER A 522 2.32 14.49 -0.93
C SER A 522 1.38 13.44 -0.31
N SER A 523 1.39 13.27 1.02
CA SER A 523 0.56 12.26 1.71
C SER A 523 -0.93 12.47 1.52
N ILE A 524 -1.37 13.68 1.14
CA ILE A 524 -2.78 13.96 0.82
C ILE A 524 -3.26 13.26 -0.46
N PHE A 525 -2.35 12.67 -1.24
CA PHE A 525 -2.64 11.98 -2.49
C PHE A 525 -2.25 10.49 -2.47
N TRP A 526 -1.73 9.97 -1.35
CA TRP A 526 -1.20 8.59 -1.27
C TRP A 526 -2.32 7.54 -1.34
N ASN A 527 -3.52 7.87 -0.89
CA ASN A 527 -4.67 6.97 -0.85
C ASN A 527 -5.67 7.21 -2.00
N HIS A 528 -5.29 7.96 -3.03
CA HIS A 528 -6.13 8.22 -4.22
C HIS A 528 -5.75 7.27 -5.35
N THR A 529 -6.53 6.21 -5.57
CA THR A 529 -6.20 5.07 -6.45
C THR A 529 -5.84 5.41 -7.90
N ASP A 530 -6.23 6.57 -8.40
CA ASP A 530 -5.94 7.03 -9.77
C ASP A 530 -4.80 8.07 -9.85
N SER A 531 -4.18 8.40 -8.72
CA SER A 531 -3.09 9.35 -8.63
C SER A 531 -1.75 8.69 -8.98
N ARG A 532 -0.95 9.36 -9.82
CA ARG A 532 0.45 8.95 -10.07
C ARG A 532 1.28 8.88 -8.79
N ILE A 533 0.96 9.71 -7.80
CA ILE A 533 1.63 9.69 -6.50
C ILE A 533 1.27 8.39 -5.77
N SER A 534 -0.02 8.03 -5.70
CA SER A 534 -0.47 6.75 -5.11
C SER A 534 0.25 5.58 -5.77
N THR A 535 0.36 5.54 -7.10
CA THR A 535 1.07 4.48 -7.84
C THR A 535 2.56 4.40 -7.46
N VAL A 536 3.25 5.53 -7.30
CA VAL A 536 4.66 5.53 -6.88
C VAL A 536 4.81 4.99 -5.47
N ILE A 537 3.97 5.46 -4.55
CA ILE A 537 4.03 5.09 -3.14
C ILE A 537 3.64 3.62 -2.93
N GLU A 538 2.62 3.14 -3.66
CA GLU A 538 2.23 1.73 -3.70
C GLU A 538 3.35 0.85 -4.28
N GLY A 539 4.00 1.28 -5.37
CA GLY A 539 5.11 0.54 -5.94
C GLY A 539 6.38 0.57 -5.09
N LEU A 540 6.52 1.52 -4.14
CA LEU A 540 7.51 1.47 -3.05
C LEU A 540 7.10 0.47 -1.95
N GLY A 541 5.89 -0.07 -1.99
CA GLY A 541 5.38 -1.08 -1.06
C GLY A 541 4.35 -0.57 -0.06
N ASP A 542 3.84 0.65 -0.20
CA ASP A 542 2.76 1.12 0.67
C ASP A 542 1.42 0.49 0.28
N HIS A 543 0.80 -0.21 1.22
CA HIS A 543 -0.50 -0.85 1.04
C HIS A 543 -1.40 -0.41 2.18
N PRO A 544 -2.06 0.76 2.09
CA PRO A 544 -2.87 1.28 3.19
C PRO A 544 -4.05 0.36 3.50
N ILE A 545 -4.08 -0.15 4.73
CA ILE A 545 -5.17 -0.99 5.26
C ILE A 545 -5.95 -0.15 6.27
N PHE A 546 -7.00 0.53 5.82
CA PHE A 546 -7.75 1.46 6.68
C PHE A 546 -8.69 0.74 7.67
N TYR A 547 -9.23 -0.40 7.28
CA TYR A 547 -10.21 -1.16 8.06
C TYR A 547 -9.59 -1.99 9.18
N ASN A 548 -8.32 -2.34 9.03
CA ASN A 548 -7.52 -3.04 10.02
C ASN A 548 -6.22 -2.25 10.16
N GLN A 549 -6.27 -1.22 10.99
CA GLN A 549 -5.15 -0.30 11.18
C GLN A 549 -3.95 -1.00 11.82
N GLN A 550 -4.15 -2.09 12.56
CA GLN A 550 -3.05 -2.92 13.06
C GLN A 550 -2.30 -3.59 11.91
N ASP A 551 -3.00 -4.24 10.97
CA ASP A 551 -2.35 -4.83 9.80
C ASP A 551 -1.74 -3.77 8.89
N GLY A 552 -2.41 -2.63 8.72
CA GLY A 552 -1.85 -1.48 7.98
C GLY A 552 -0.55 -0.95 8.61
N ALA A 553 -0.50 -0.86 9.93
CA ALA A 553 0.74 -0.48 10.64
C ALA A 553 1.83 -1.55 10.54
N ARG A 554 1.48 -2.85 10.51
CA ARG A 554 2.44 -3.95 10.30
C ARG A 554 3.04 -3.93 8.89
N GLU A 555 2.22 -3.64 7.88
CA GLU A 555 2.66 -3.59 6.49
C GLU A 555 3.47 -2.32 6.17
N ASN A 556 2.97 -1.16 6.58
CA ASN A 556 3.52 0.14 6.14
C ASN A 556 4.43 0.81 7.18
N GLY A 557 4.39 0.33 8.42
CA GLY A 557 5.01 1.01 9.55
C GLY A 557 4.16 2.17 10.08
N PRO A 558 4.44 2.65 11.31
CA PRO A 558 3.57 3.59 11.99
C PRO A 558 3.62 5.01 11.39
N ILE A 559 4.73 5.39 10.75
CA ILE A 559 4.88 6.74 10.16
C ILE A 559 4.04 6.83 8.89
N ILE A 560 4.23 5.89 7.96
CA ILE A 560 3.51 5.90 6.68
C ILE A 560 2.03 5.62 6.91
N GLN A 561 1.67 4.67 7.78
CA GLN A 561 0.27 4.43 8.13
C GLN A 561 -0.41 5.67 8.74
N PHE A 562 0.29 6.44 9.58
CA PHE A 562 -0.25 7.71 10.09
C PHE A 562 -0.49 8.71 8.95
N LEU A 563 0.46 8.85 8.02
CA LEU A 563 0.37 9.76 6.88
C LEU A 563 -0.76 9.36 5.91
N ASN A 564 -1.00 8.06 5.71
CA ASN A 564 -2.12 7.53 4.92
C ASN A 564 -3.49 7.94 5.48
N ASN A 565 -3.57 8.19 6.79
CA ASN A 565 -4.81 8.59 7.47
C ASN A 565 -4.99 10.12 7.58
N ILE A 566 -4.12 10.94 6.96
CA ILE A 566 -4.24 12.41 6.98
C ILE A 566 -5.39 12.87 6.08
N ASP A 567 -5.42 12.40 4.84
CA ASP A 567 -6.53 12.68 3.92
C ASP A 567 -7.60 11.61 4.07
N ILE A 568 -8.81 12.05 4.43
CA ILE A 568 -9.94 11.17 4.69
C ILE A 568 -11.06 11.58 3.74
N THR A 569 -11.46 10.65 2.88
CA THR A 569 -12.71 10.77 2.13
C THR A 569 -13.85 10.34 3.05
N VAL A 570 -14.88 11.18 3.21
CA VAL A 570 -16.03 10.82 4.05
C VAL A 570 -16.94 9.82 3.34
N MET A 571 -17.36 10.16 2.13
CA MET A 571 -18.28 9.37 1.31
C MET A 571 -18.12 9.82 -0.15
N GLU A 572 -18.16 8.88 -1.10
CA GLU A 572 -18.19 9.23 -2.51
C GLU A 572 -19.48 10.00 -2.85
N LYS A 573 -19.36 11.02 -3.70
CA LYS A 573 -20.51 11.84 -4.11
C LYS A 573 -21.53 10.99 -4.87
N PRO A 574 -22.75 10.77 -4.35
CA PRO A 574 -23.74 9.99 -5.05
C PRO A 574 -24.21 10.70 -6.33
N ALA A 575 -24.45 9.92 -7.38
CA ALA A 575 -25.03 10.44 -8.62
C ALA A 575 -26.36 11.16 -8.35
N GLY A 576 -26.53 12.34 -8.96
CA GLY A 576 -27.73 13.16 -8.83
C GLY A 576 -27.78 14.07 -7.59
N TYR A 577 -26.72 14.15 -6.78
CA TYR A 577 -26.67 15.09 -5.66
C TYR A 577 -26.70 16.56 -6.13
N SER A 578 -27.77 17.27 -5.76
CA SER A 578 -28.00 18.69 -6.05
C SER A 578 -29.01 19.28 -5.07
N LYS A 579 -29.05 20.62 -4.94
CA LYS A 579 -30.03 21.32 -4.11
C LYS A 579 -31.48 20.97 -4.50
N ALA A 580 -31.80 21.03 -5.79
CA ALA A 580 -33.12 20.69 -6.32
C ALA A 580 -33.54 19.24 -6.00
N ARG A 581 -32.59 18.29 -6.02
CA ARG A 581 -32.87 16.91 -5.62
C ARG A 581 -33.18 16.80 -4.13
N MET A 582 -32.46 17.54 -3.27
CA MET A 582 -32.70 17.54 -1.82
C MET A 582 -34.05 18.16 -1.48
N GLU A 583 -34.44 19.25 -2.16
CA GLU A 583 -35.77 19.85 -2.04
C GLU A 583 -36.90 18.89 -2.42
N LYS A 584 -36.72 18.11 -3.50
CA LYS A 584 -37.70 17.09 -3.90
C LYS A 584 -37.82 15.98 -2.84
N ILE A 585 -36.70 15.50 -2.30
CA ILE A 585 -36.68 14.49 -1.24
C ILE A 585 -37.37 15.02 0.02
N ALA A 586 -37.05 16.24 0.46
CA ALA A 586 -37.67 16.84 1.63
C ALA A 586 -39.19 16.94 1.49
N ARG A 587 -39.71 17.39 0.34
CA ARG A 587 -41.15 17.44 0.07
C ARG A 587 -41.80 16.05 0.01
N GLU A 588 -41.14 15.08 -0.62
CA GLU A 588 -41.65 13.71 -0.72
C GLU A 588 -41.83 13.09 0.67
N TYR A 589 -40.81 13.19 1.54
CA TYR A 589 -40.91 12.63 2.88
C TYR A 589 -41.71 13.48 3.88
N GLN A 590 -41.96 14.76 3.59
CA GLN A 590 -42.96 15.56 4.31
C GLN A 590 -44.36 14.96 4.16
N VAL A 591 -44.76 14.62 2.92
CA VAL A 591 -46.06 13.97 2.66
C VAL A 591 -46.13 12.59 3.32
N VAL A 592 -45.04 11.82 3.28
CA VAL A 592 -44.97 10.52 3.96
C VAL A 592 -45.08 10.68 5.47
N ALA A 593 -44.46 11.70 6.06
CA ALA A 593 -44.56 12.00 7.49
C ALA A 593 -46.00 12.35 7.88
N GLU A 594 -46.67 13.21 7.12
CA GLU A 594 -48.07 13.57 7.33
C GLU A 594 -48.98 12.34 7.29
N GLU A 595 -48.78 11.43 6.34
CA GLU A 595 -49.53 10.19 6.25
C GLU A 595 -49.31 9.29 7.47
N ILE A 596 -48.04 9.05 7.85
CA ILE A 596 -47.73 8.26 9.06
C ILE A 596 -48.35 8.91 10.30
N ASN A 597 -48.31 10.25 10.39
CA ASN A 597 -48.76 11.01 11.56
C ASN A 597 -50.27 11.01 11.78
N LYS A 598 -51.08 10.62 10.78
CA LYS A 598 -52.54 10.42 10.96
C LYS A 598 -52.84 9.35 12.00
N ASP A 599 -52.01 8.30 12.05
CA ASP A 599 -52.19 7.16 12.94
C ASP A 599 -51.33 7.23 14.22
N ARG A 600 -50.55 8.31 14.41
CA ARG A 600 -49.66 8.52 15.56
C ARG A 600 -50.25 9.56 16.51
N LYS A 601 -50.41 9.17 17.78
CA LYS A 601 -51.07 9.99 18.80
C LYS A 601 -50.10 10.77 19.70
N ASN A 602 -48.90 10.23 19.92
CA ASN A 602 -47.95 10.77 20.88
C ASN A 602 -46.94 11.73 20.21
N SER A 603 -46.20 12.51 21.01
CA SER A 603 -45.06 13.31 20.57
C SER A 603 -43.78 12.76 21.19
N LEU A 604 -42.69 12.69 20.42
CA LEU A 604 -41.38 12.26 20.96
C LEU A 604 -40.93 13.14 22.13
N SER A 605 -41.15 14.46 22.06
CA SER A 605 -40.77 15.41 23.11
C SER A 605 -41.46 15.17 24.48
N SER A 606 -42.58 14.44 24.51
CA SER A 606 -43.26 14.06 25.76
C SER A 606 -42.95 12.64 26.23
N GLN A 607 -42.22 11.86 25.44
CA GLN A 607 -41.77 10.53 25.82
C GLN A 607 -40.41 10.59 26.51
N THR A 608 -40.13 9.62 27.38
CA THR A 608 -38.76 9.39 27.86
C THR A 608 -38.17 8.19 27.16
N ILE A 609 -37.13 8.42 26.37
CA ILE A 609 -36.49 7.39 25.55
C ILE A 609 -35.05 7.20 26.02
N MET A 610 -34.68 5.97 26.34
CA MET A 610 -33.31 5.60 26.65
C MET A 610 -32.75 4.68 25.58
N PHE A 611 -31.67 5.10 24.93
CA PHE A 611 -30.82 4.21 24.16
C PHE A 611 -29.75 3.67 25.09
N ASN A 612 -29.72 2.36 25.26
CA ASN A 612 -28.77 1.66 26.12
C ASN A 612 -27.91 0.73 25.29
N LEU A 613 -26.73 1.23 24.97
CA LEU A 613 -25.64 0.46 24.41
C LEU A 613 -25.05 -0.39 25.53
N SER A 614 -25.35 -1.68 25.50
CA SER A 614 -24.80 -2.68 26.42
C SER A 614 -23.53 -3.27 25.82
N GLU A 615 -22.39 -2.79 26.30
CA GLU A 615 -21.04 -3.15 25.83
C GLU A 615 -20.88 -4.65 25.57
N SER A 616 -20.46 -4.99 24.35
CA SER A 616 -20.18 -6.33 23.85
C SER A 616 -21.30 -7.36 24.05
N PHE A 617 -22.56 -6.94 24.28
CA PHE A 617 -23.63 -7.88 24.66
C PHE A 617 -24.13 -8.73 23.48
N SER A 618 -23.87 -10.03 23.54
CA SER A 618 -24.45 -11.00 22.60
C SER A 618 -24.59 -12.38 23.23
N ASN A 619 -25.65 -13.11 22.89
CA ASN A 619 -25.86 -14.47 23.35
C ASN A 619 -24.78 -15.43 22.81
N PRO A 620 -23.86 -15.94 23.66
CA PRO A 620 -22.75 -16.77 23.22
C PRO A 620 -23.21 -18.11 22.62
N LYS A 621 -24.44 -18.56 22.90
CA LYS A 621 -25.01 -19.80 22.35
C LYS A 621 -25.37 -19.70 20.86
N ARG A 622 -25.35 -18.50 20.27
CA ARG A 622 -25.55 -18.32 18.82
C ARG A 622 -24.25 -18.38 18.02
N VAL A 623 -23.10 -18.35 18.70
CA VAL A 623 -21.79 -18.37 18.03
C VAL A 623 -21.50 -19.77 17.50
N PRO A 624 -21.23 -19.93 16.18
CA PRO A 624 -20.89 -21.22 15.61
C PRO A 624 -19.69 -21.88 16.33
N GLY A 625 -19.83 -23.15 16.69
CA GLY A 625 -18.80 -23.92 17.42
C GLY A 625 -18.87 -23.82 18.95
N VAL A 626 -19.56 -22.81 19.51
CA VAL A 626 -19.68 -22.63 20.96
C VAL A 626 -20.86 -23.43 21.53
N LYS A 627 -20.58 -24.30 22.51
CA LYS A 627 -21.61 -25.02 23.28
C LYS A 627 -21.44 -24.75 24.77
N ILE A 628 -22.45 -24.15 25.39
CA ILE A 628 -22.46 -23.79 26.82
C ILE A 628 -23.68 -24.43 27.49
N LYS A 629 -23.47 -25.03 28.67
CA LYS A 629 -24.55 -25.63 29.48
C LYS A 629 -25.39 -24.54 30.15
N GLY A 630 -26.72 -24.70 30.11
CA GLY A 630 -27.65 -23.75 30.74
C GLY A 630 -27.95 -22.50 29.89
N ASN A 631 -28.45 -21.46 30.55
CA ASN A 631 -28.79 -20.18 29.94
C ASN A 631 -28.24 -19.02 30.79
N PRO A 632 -27.24 -18.27 30.31
CA PRO A 632 -26.61 -17.19 31.08
C PRO A 632 -27.45 -15.91 31.14
N ILE A 633 -28.43 -15.74 30.24
CA ILE A 633 -29.26 -14.51 30.11
C ILE A 633 -30.77 -14.82 30.11
N PRO A 634 -31.28 -15.54 31.13
CA PRO A 634 -32.65 -16.03 31.14
C PRO A 634 -33.71 -14.93 31.17
N TYR A 635 -33.47 -13.83 31.88
CA TYR A 635 -34.44 -12.75 31.96
C TYR A 635 -34.58 -12.02 30.63
N ILE A 636 -33.47 -11.62 30.01
CA ILE A 636 -33.47 -10.92 28.72
C ILE A 636 -34.14 -11.79 27.65
N LEU A 637 -33.81 -13.09 27.58
CA LEU A 637 -34.47 -13.99 26.63
C LEU A 637 -35.96 -14.17 26.91
N SER A 638 -36.40 -14.09 28.17
CA SER A 638 -37.84 -14.08 28.48
C SER A 638 -38.52 -12.79 28.05
N LEU A 639 -37.87 -11.64 28.25
CA LEU A 639 -38.39 -10.32 27.88
C LEU A 639 -38.55 -10.19 26.36
N LYS A 640 -37.56 -10.68 25.59
CA LYS A 640 -37.60 -10.70 24.12
C LYS A 640 -38.83 -11.42 23.55
N LYS A 641 -39.43 -12.37 24.27
CA LYS A 641 -40.64 -13.08 23.82
C LYS A 641 -41.91 -12.24 23.92
N THR A 642 -41.93 -11.22 24.79
CA THR A 642 -43.13 -10.44 25.12
C THR A 642 -43.01 -8.97 24.75
N THR A 643 -41.92 -8.58 24.08
CA THR A 643 -41.65 -7.21 23.68
C THR A 643 -41.04 -7.15 22.28
N THR A 644 -40.96 -5.96 21.68
CA THR A 644 -40.29 -5.76 20.40
C THR A 644 -38.83 -6.16 20.50
N SER A 645 -38.39 -7.15 19.73
CA SER A 645 -37.02 -7.65 19.82
C SER A 645 -36.57 -8.40 18.58
N GLY A 646 -35.27 -8.65 18.51
CA GLY A 646 -34.66 -9.44 17.45
C GLY A 646 -33.14 -9.44 17.54
N LEU A 647 -32.51 -9.40 16.38
CA LEU A 647 -31.06 -9.28 16.23
C LEU A 647 -30.71 -7.94 15.55
N MET A 648 -29.63 -7.33 16.00
CA MET A 648 -29.06 -6.15 15.35
C MET A 648 -27.83 -6.58 14.56
N MET A 649 -27.74 -6.13 13.30
CA MET A 649 -26.55 -6.34 12.48
C MET A 649 -25.52 -5.25 12.79
N SER A 650 -24.55 -5.61 13.63
CA SER A 650 -23.40 -4.76 13.96
C SER A 650 -22.54 -4.51 12.72
N SER A 651 -21.94 -3.31 12.65
CA SER A 651 -20.87 -3.00 11.69
C SER A 651 -19.48 -3.12 12.33
N GLY A 652 -19.36 -3.79 13.47
CA GLY A 652 -18.11 -4.06 14.16
C GLY A 652 -18.09 -5.44 14.83
N TYR A 653 -16.88 -5.94 15.04
CA TYR A 653 -16.59 -7.19 15.75
C TYR A 653 -15.38 -6.95 16.66
N GLY A 654 -15.52 -7.20 17.97
CA GLY A 654 -14.48 -6.88 18.96
C GLY A 654 -14.23 -5.40 19.23
N GLY A 655 -14.96 -4.51 18.55
CA GLY A 655 -14.86 -3.07 18.72
C GLY A 655 -15.85 -2.31 17.85
N GLY A 656 -15.69 -0.98 17.81
CA GLY A 656 -16.53 -0.09 17.01
C GLY A 656 -17.70 0.52 17.76
N THR A 657 -17.76 0.45 19.09
CA THR A 657 -18.82 1.01 19.95
C THR A 657 -19.32 2.39 19.51
N ALA A 658 -18.41 3.33 19.23
CA ALA A 658 -18.76 4.68 18.78
C ALA A 658 -19.43 4.72 17.40
N ASN A 659 -19.17 3.74 16.53
CA ASN A 659 -19.81 3.63 15.22
C ASN A 659 -21.27 3.23 15.37
N MET A 660 -21.57 2.22 16.21
CA MET A 660 -22.94 1.81 16.47
C MET A 660 -23.70 2.92 17.19
N GLU A 661 -23.09 3.56 18.17
CA GLU A 661 -23.65 4.74 18.84
C GLU A 661 -23.95 5.90 17.87
N TYR A 662 -23.03 6.21 16.95
CA TYR A 662 -23.24 7.20 15.91
C TYR A 662 -24.43 6.82 15.02
N MET A 663 -24.51 5.56 14.58
CA MET A 663 -25.62 5.07 13.75
C MET A 663 -26.96 5.17 14.49
N THR A 664 -27.03 4.81 15.77
CA THR A 664 -28.29 4.89 16.54
C THR A 664 -28.73 6.33 16.75
N LEU A 665 -27.80 7.24 17.07
CA LEU A 665 -28.12 8.64 17.30
C LEU A 665 -28.42 9.42 16.02
N THR A 666 -27.71 9.16 14.92
CA THR A 666 -27.82 9.95 13.68
C THR A 666 -28.65 9.29 12.59
N GLY A 667 -28.93 7.99 12.69
CA GLY A 667 -29.65 7.27 11.65
C GLY A 667 -28.82 7.06 10.39
N LEU A 668 -27.53 7.35 10.40
CA LEU A 668 -26.63 7.28 9.25
C LEU A 668 -25.79 6.02 9.29
N ALA A 669 -25.84 5.21 8.24
CA ALA A 669 -25.19 3.90 8.19
C ALA A 669 -23.71 4.04 7.88
N THR A 670 -22.85 3.44 8.69
CA THR A 670 -21.40 3.49 8.48
C THR A 670 -20.95 2.78 7.21
N ALA A 671 -21.72 1.79 6.74
CA ALA A 671 -21.49 1.08 5.49
C ALA A 671 -21.56 1.95 4.22
N ASN A 672 -22.12 3.17 4.31
CA ASN A 672 -22.14 4.14 3.22
C ASN A 672 -20.90 5.03 3.18
N PHE A 673 -20.08 5.04 4.24
CA PHE A 673 -18.86 5.84 4.27
C PHE A 673 -17.72 5.17 3.51
N SER A 674 -16.74 5.98 3.10
CA SER A 674 -15.50 5.47 2.50
C SER A 674 -14.70 4.65 3.53
N SER A 675 -13.92 3.69 3.05
CA SER A 675 -13.00 2.91 3.89
C SER A 675 -11.97 3.77 4.63
N THR A 676 -11.66 4.97 4.15
CA THR A 676 -10.74 5.90 4.86
C THR A 676 -11.37 6.49 6.14
N LEU A 677 -12.69 6.38 6.30
CA LEU A 677 -13.42 6.83 7.47
C LEU A 677 -13.82 5.66 8.38
N GLN A 678 -13.03 5.45 9.43
CA GLN A 678 -13.21 4.36 10.39
C GLN A 678 -14.10 4.73 11.58
N THR A 679 -14.06 5.97 12.04
CA THR A 679 -14.80 6.43 13.22
C THR A 679 -15.36 7.83 13.00
N PRO A 680 -16.66 7.98 12.67
CA PRO A 680 -17.29 9.27 12.42
C PRO A 680 -17.14 10.28 13.57
N TYR A 681 -17.20 9.81 14.82
CA TYR A 681 -16.99 10.63 16.02
C TYR A 681 -15.64 11.35 16.00
N THR A 682 -14.55 10.67 15.66
CA THR A 682 -13.22 11.31 15.71
C THR A 682 -12.84 12.01 14.41
N GLN A 683 -13.44 11.63 13.28
CA GLN A 683 -13.03 12.09 11.95
C GLN A 683 -14.00 13.09 11.28
N ILE A 684 -15.30 13.08 11.63
CA ILE A 684 -16.34 13.92 10.98
C ILE A 684 -17.01 14.89 11.95
N VAL A 685 -17.54 14.41 13.07
CA VAL A 685 -18.39 15.21 13.97
C VAL A 685 -17.70 16.51 14.42
N PRO A 686 -16.40 16.51 14.80
CA PRO A 686 -15.64 17.72 15.11
C PRO A 686 -15.49 18.70 13.94
N ARG A 687 -15.60 18.24 12.70
CA ARG A 687 -15.42 19.05 11.48
C ARG A 687 -16.74 19.58 10.90
N LEU A 688 -17.87 18.95 11.20
CA LEU A 688 -19.18 19.42 10.74
C LEU A 688 -19.65 20.68 11.49
N THR A 689 -20.26 21.60 10.76
CA THR A 689 -20.87 22.83 11.30
C THR A 689 -22.18 22.52 12.03
N LYS A 690 -23.04 21.67 11.44
CA LYS A 690 -24.26 21.15 12.06
C LYS A 690 -24.22 19.62 12.11
N ASN A 691 -24.65 19.06 13.23
CA ASN A 691 -24.79 17.62 13.41
C ASN A 691 -26.21 17.33 13.89
N TRP A 692 -26.96 16.52 13.16
CA TRP A 692 -28.30 16.11 13.53
C TRP A 692 -28.21 14.80 14.30
N THR A 693 -28.91 14.73 15.42
CA THR A 693 -29.05 13.54 16.24
C THR A 693 -30.45 13.48 16.84
N PHE A 694 -30.94 12.26 17.06
CA PHE A 694 -32.27 11.98 17.58
C PHE A 694 -32.58 12.67 18.90
N ASN A 695 -31.57 12.91 19.75
CA ASN A 695 -31.73 13.61 21.02
C ASN A 695 -32.21 15.06 20.87
N GLN A 696 -32.04 15.68 19.70
CA GLN A 696 -32.48 17.07 19.46
C GLN A 696 -34.00 17.19 19.30
N LEU A 697 -34.74 16.09 19.28
CA LEU A 697 -36.20 16.06 19.32
C LEU A 697 -36.76 16.16 20.75
N PHE A 698 -35.88 16.32 21.75
CA PHE A 698 -36.22 16.40 23.17
C PHE A 698 -35.65 17.69 23.74
N ASP A 699 -36.38 18.30 24.67
CA ASP A 699 -35.93 19.54 25.34
C ASP A 699 -34.77 19.27 26.31
N TYR A 700 -34.69 18.04 26.82
CA TYR A 700 -33.63 17.60 27.71
C TYR A 700 -33.06 16.23 27.31
N ALA A 701 -31.74 16.21 27.10
CA ALA A 701 -30.97 15.05 26.69
C ALA A 701 -29.71 14.90 27.56
N VAL A 702 -29.44 13.68 28.01
CA VAL A 702 -28.26 13.37 28.82
C VAL A 702 -27.50 12.16 28.31
N GLY A 703 -26.17 12.29 28.27
CA GLY A 703 -25.26 11.18 28.05
C GLY A 703 -24.80 10.60 29.38
N ILE A 704 -24.71 9.29 29.50
CA ILE A 704 -24.20 8.59 30.68
C ILE A 704 -23.22 7.52 30.22
N HIS A 705 -21.96 7.66 30.62
CA HIS A 705 -20.90 6.69 30.36
C HIS A 705 -20.05 6.53 31.62
N PRO A 706 -20.23 5.48 32.43
CA PRO A 706 -19.49 5.24 33.69
C PRO A 706 -18.00 4.93 33.52
N TYR A 707 -17.33 5.62 32.61
CA TYR A 707 -15.92 5.49 32.30
C TYR A 707 -15.36 6.85 31.86
N GLN A 708 -14.18 6.90 31.26
CA GLN A 708 -13.56 8.15 30.84
C GLN A 708 -14.25 8.70 29.59
N GLY A 709 -14.82 9.91 29.69
CA GLY A 709 -15.60 10.51 28.60
C GLY A 709 -14.78 11.03 27.42
N VAL A 710 -13.47 11.18 27.56
CA VAL A 710 -12.61 11.71 26.49
C VAL A 710 -12.41 10.73 25.33
N PHE A 711 -12.60 9.44 25.54
CA PHE A 711 -12.45 8.44 24.48
C PHE A 711 -13.49 8.63 23.38
N TYR A 712 -13.08 8.38 22.14
CA TYR A 712 -13.86 8.63 20.93
C TYR A 712 -14.35 10.08 20.79
N SER A 713 -13.69 11.06 21.40
CA SER A 713 -14.11 12.47 21.35
C SER A 713 -15.51 12.76 21.91
N ARG A 714 -16.11 11.85 22.72
CA ARG A 714 -17.50 11.99 23.20
C ARG A 714 -17.78 13.31 23.90
N VAL A 715 -16.83 13.89 24.64
CA VAL A 715 -17.02 15.21 25.28
C VAL A 715 -17.32 16.29 24.23
N ALA A 716 -16.53 16.35 23.16
CA ALA A 716 -16.72 17.32 22.09
C ALA A 716 -17.96 17.00 21.25
N ASP A 717 -18.18 15.71 20.96
CA ASP A 717 -19.26 15.27 20.09
C ASP A 717 -20.63 15.42 20.75
N TYR A 718 -20.76 15.08 22.03
CA TYR A 718 -22.03 15.25 22.75
C TYR A 718 -22.40 16.73 22.91
N ALA A 719 -21.41 17.61 23.07
CA ALA A 719 -21.64 19.05 23.04
C ALA A 719 -22.18 19.48 21.66
N LYS A 720 -21.58 18.98 20.56
CA LYS A 720 -22.05 19.27 19.20
C LYS A 720 -23.40 18.64 18.85
N PHE A 721 -23.75 17.51 19.44
CA PHE A 721 -25.05 16.86 19.32
C PHE A 721 -26.13 17.52 20.18
N GLY A 722 -25.77 18.48 21.02
CA GLY A 722 -26.72 19.23 21.85
C GLY A 722 -27.19 18.49 23.11
N PHE A 723 -26.37 17.59 23.67
CA PHE A 723 -26.66 17.02 25.00
C PHE A 723 -26.53 18.09 26.08
N ASN A 724 -27.52 18.18 26.97
CA ASN A 724 -27.52 19.15 28.07
C ASN A 724 -26.50 18.78 29.15
N ARG A 725 -26.31 17.48 29.41
CA ARG A 725 -25.33 16.98 30.39
C ARG A 725 -24.68 15.68 29.92
N PHE A 726 -23.41 15.50 30.28
CA PHE A 726 -22.69 14.26 30.07
C PHE A 726 -22.05 13.78 31.38
N TYR A 727 -22.56 12.67 31.91
CA TYR A 727 -22.10 12.04 33.14
C TYR A 727 -21.03 11.01 32.82
N TYR A 728 -19.80 11.27 33.25
CA TYR A 728 -18.66 10.37 33.09
C TYR A 728 -17.63 10.52 34.23
N LEU A 729 -16.65 9.61 34.32
CA LEU A 729 -15.61 9.65 35.34
C LEU A 729 -14.66 10.84 35.15
N GLY A 730 -14.64 11.74 36.13
CA GLY A 730 -13.84 12.98 36.08
C GLY A 730 -14.58 14.17 35.46
N SER A 731 -15.86 14.01 35.11
CA SER A 731 -16.71 15.12 34.64
C SER A 731 -17.22 16.00 35.78
N LYS A 732 -17.75 17.18 35.42
CA LYS A 732 -18.52 18.04 36.34
C LYS A 732 -19.76 17.31 36.91
N TYR A 733 -20.34 16.39 36.14
CA TYR A 733 -21.55 15.64 36.48
C TYR A 733 -21.19 14.23 36.96
N LYS A 734 -21.00 14.07 38.27
CA LYS A 734 -20.40 12.85 38.84
C LYS A 734 -21.26 11.60 38.63
N ILE A 735 -20.60 10.49 38.29
CA ILE A 735 -21.18 9.14 38.38
C ILE A 735 -21.35 8.75 39.86
N ILE A 736 -22.57 8.34 40.23
CA ILE A 736 -22.93 7.87 41.58
C ILE A 736 -22.87 6.33 41.68
N ASP A 737 -22.93 5.80 42.90
CA ASP A 737 -23.05 4.36 43.20
C ASP A 737 -22.01 3.47 42.50
N LYS A 738 -20.75 3.93 42.47
CA LYS A 738 -19.64 3.28 41.75
C LYS A 738 -19.33 1.90 42.33
N LYS A 739 -19.87 0.86 41.70
CA LYS A 739 -19.63 -0.55 42.06
C LYS A 739 -18.83 -1.25 40.97
N LYS A 740 -17.98 -2.20 41.38
CA LYS A 740 -17.25 -3.12 40.49
C LYS A 740 -17.61 -4.56 40.82
N ILE A 741 -17.41 -5.47 39.88
CA ILE A 741 -17.69 -6.89 40.06
C ILE A 741 -16.37 -7.66 40.18
N GLY A 742 -16.12 -8.21 41.37
CA GLY A 742 -14.89 -8.97 41.65
C GLY A 742 -13.64 -8.13 41.38
N LYS A 743 -12.71 -8.65 40.58
CA LYS A 743 -11.48 -7.95 40.19
C LYS A 743 -11.58 -7.17 38.88
N SER A 744 -12.76 -7.13 38.23
CA SER A 744 -12.94 -6.37 36.99
C SER A 744 -12.59 -4.89 37.21
N PRO A 745 -11.82 -4.25 36.29
CA PRO A 745 -11.43 -2.85 36.44
C PRO A 745 -12.59 -1.88 36.17
N TYR A 746 -13.66 -2.33 35.49
CA TYR A 746 -14.76 -1.50 35.02
C TYR A 746 -15.91 -1.39 36.04
N LEU A 747 -16.65 -0.29 35.96
CA LEU A 747 -17.87 -0.12 36.76
C LEU A 747 -18.99 -1.02 36.21
N SER A 748 -19.81 -1.55 37.13
CA SER A 748 -20.88 -2.49 36.82
C SER A 748 -22.05 -1.84 36.08
N ASP A 749 -22.83 -2.65 35.36
CA ASP A 749 -24.08 -2.21 34.74
C ASP A 749 -25.11 -1.76 35.79
N GLU A 750 -25.05 -2.28 37.02
CA GLU A 750 -25.84 -1.74 38.14
C GLU A 750 -25.54 -0.26 38.39
N THR A 751 -24.27 0.14 38.30
CA THR A 751 -23.86 1.55 38.39
C THR A 751 -24.47 2.36 37.24
N SER A 752 -24.37 1.84 36.01
CA SER A 752 -24.95 2.45 34.81
C SER A 752 -26.45 2.72 34.98
N TYR A 753 -27.21 1.69 35.38
CA TYR A 753 -28.66 1.78 35.55
C TYR A 753 -29.08 2.63 36.74
N ALA A 754 -28.30 2.67 37.83
CA ALA A 754 -28.57 3.56 38.95
C ALA A 754 -28.50 5.04 38.53
N ASN A 755 -27.48 5.40 37.75
CA ASN A 755 -27.33 6.76 37.22
C ASN A 755 -28.45 7.12 36.23
N ALA A 756 -28.83 6.19 35.35
CA ALA A 756 -29.98 6.37 34.45
C ALA A 756 -31.29 6.54 35.24
N LEU A 757 -31.53 5.73 36.26
CA LEU A 757 -32.72 5.80 37.11
C LEU A 757 -32.84 7.14 37.84
N THR A 758 -31.72 7.73 38.27
CA THR A 758 -31.70 9.08 38.85
C THR A 758 -32.19 10.13 37.85
N GLN A 759 -31.74 10.07 36.59
CA GLN A 759 -32.22 11.00 35.56
C GLN A 759 -33.70 10.78 35.25
N LEU A 760 -34.14 9.52 35.12
CA LEU A 760 -35.54 9.15 34.88
C LEU A 760 -36.51 9.66 35.96
N LYS A 761 -36.05 9.74 37.22
CA LYS A 761 -36.85 10.22 38.36
C LYS A 761 -36.83 11.74 38.55
N THR A 762 -35.78 12.42 38.06
CA THR A 762 -35.58 13.86 38.31
C THR A 762 -36.37 14.71 37.33
N ASP A 763 -36.41 14.31 36.06
CA ASP A 763 -37.11 15.06 35.02
C ASP A 763 -38.58 14.62 34.92
N LYS A 764 -39.50 15.58 35.04
CA LYS A 764 -40.95 15.34 34.95
C LYS A 764 -41.44 15.30 33.50
N ASN A 765 -40.68 15.83 32.55
CA ASN A 765 -41.03 15.92 31.13
C ASN A 765 -40.40 14.77 30.31
N GLY A 766 -40.47 14.85 28.98
CA GLY A 766 -39.79 13.90 28.10
C GLY A 766 -38.28 14.10 28.09
N THR A 767 -37.53 13.02 28.28
CA THR A 767 -36.07 13.04 28.37
C THR A 767 -35.47 12.04 27.39
N PHE A 768 -34.40 12.41 26.70
CA PHE A 768 -33.55 11.44 26.01
C PHE A 768 -32.34 11.05 26.87
N ILE A 769 -32.09 9.76 27.02
CA ILE A 769 -30.92 9.24 27.72
C ILE A 769 -30.11 8.37 26.75
N ASN A 770 -28.85 8.74 26.52
CA ASN A 770 -27.89 7.86 25.87
C ASN A 770 -27.00 7.21 26.93
N LEU A 771 -27.20 5.94 27.21
CA LEU A 771 -26.47 5.16 28.20
C LEU A 771 -25.49 4.21 27.49
N VAL A 772 -24.20 4.35 27.78
CA VAL A 772 -23.13 3.51 27.22
C VAL A 772 -22.43 2.79 28.38
N THR A 773 -22.66 1.48 28.51
CA THR A 773 -22.08 0.69 29.61
C THR A 773 -20.62 0.29 29.32
N MET A 774 -19.94 -0.31 30.31
CA MET A 774 -18.53 -0.75 30.18
C MET A 774 -18.24 -2.10 30.85
N GLN A 775 -19.19 -2.69 31.57
CA GLN A 775 -18.94 -3.84 32.44
C GLN A 775 -18.33 -5.03 31.70
N ASN A 776 -18.80 -5.30 30.48
CA ASN A 776 -18.39 -6.45 29.66
C ASN A 776 -17.36 -6.04 28.58
N HIS A 777 -16.63 -4.94 28.78
CA HIS A 777 -15.52 -4.58 27.89
C HIS A 777 -14.31 -5.51 28.14
N MET A 778 -13.53 -5.79 27.09
CA MET A 778 -12.29 -6.56 27.19
C MET A 778 -11.22 -5.86 28.08
N PRO A 779 -10.24 -6.60 28.64
CA PRO A 779 -9.99 -8.04 28.52
C PRO A 779 -10.93 -8.90 29.39
N TYR A 780 -11.02 -10.21 29.12
CA TYR A 780 -11.85 -11.16 29.88
C TYR A 780 -10.99 -12.16 30.68
N ASP A 781 -10.28 -11.63 31.68
CA ASP A 781 -9.39 -12.41 32.54
C ASP A 781 -10.17 -13.35 33.48
N THR A 782 -9.79 -14.63 33.54
CA THR A 782 -10.40 -15.65 34.41
C THR A 782 -10.35 -15.31 35.90
N GLN A 783 -9.47 -14.39 36.31
CA GLN A 783 -9.40 -13.89 37.69
C GLN A 783 -10.48 -12.87 38.05
N TYR A 784 -11.24 -12.34 37.08
CA TYR A 784 -12.26 -11.32 37.33
C TYR A 784 -13.41 -11.84 38.20
N HIS A 785 -13.84 -13.08 37.94
CA HIS A 785 -15.02 -13.68 38.57
C HIS A 785 -14.67 -15.05 39.15
N LYS A 786 -14.86 -15.23 40.47
CA LYS A 786 -14.55 -16.50 41.16
C LYS A 786 -15.34 -17.71 40.63
N ASN A 787 -16.49 -17.49 40.01
CA ASN A 787 -17.44 -18.51 39.57
C ASN A 787 -17.51 -18.69 38.04
N TYR A 788 -16.48 -18.24 37.30
CA TYR A 788 -16.50 -18.30 35.83
C TYR A 788 -16.61 -19.72 35.28
N SER A 789 -16.05 -20.70 36.00
CA SER A 789 -16.03 -22.13 35.62
C SER A 789 -17.43 -22.73 35.45
N LYS A 790 -18.47 -22.17 36.08
CA LYS A 790 -19.87 -22.55 35.87
C LYS A 790 -20.29 -22.45 34.40
N TRP A 791 -19.70 -21.51 33.67
CA TRP A 791 -20.02 -21.20 32.27
C TRP A 791 -18.94 -21.66 31.30
N LEU A 792 -18.08 -22.59 31.72
CA LEU A 792 -17.06 -23.16 30.84
C LEU A 792 -17.72 -23.87 29.65
N PRO A 793 -17.42 -23.46 28.40
CA PRO A 793 -17.99 -24.11 27.23
C PRO A 793 -17.52 -25.57 27.10
N THR A 794 -18.43 -26.47 26.73
CA THR A 794 -18.08 -27.86 26.40
C THR A 794 -17.34 -27.91 25.06
N SER A 795 -17.70 -27.07 24.10
CA SER A 795 -16.97 -26.86 22.84
C SER A 795 -16.83 -25.39 22.49
N VAL A 796 -15.77 -25.07 21.75
CA VAL A 796 -15.49 -23.80 21.06
C VAL A 796 -14.78 -24.12 19.74
N SER A 797 -14.74 -23.16 18.81
CA SER A 797 -13.92 -23.28 17.59
C SER A 797 -12.42 -23.33 17.90
N GLU A 798 -11.64 -23.93 17.00
CA GLU A 798 -10.18 -24.04 17.16
C GLU A 798 -9.51 -22.66 17.34
N GLY A 799 -8.56 -22.57 18.28
CA GLY A 799 -7.88 -21.33 18.65
C GLY A 799 -8.68 -20.37 19.54
N THR A 800 -9.95 -20.65 19.85
CA THR A 800 -10.74 -19.86 20.82
C THR A 800 -10.45 -20.31 22.25
N ASP A 801 -10.12 -19.39 23.15
CA ASP A 801 -9.86 -19.71 24.56
C ASP A 801 -11.15 -19.91 25.38
N LYS A 802 -11.32 -21.10 25.94
CA LYS A 802 -12.52 -21.45 26.73
C LYS A 802 -12.67 -20.62 28.01
N GLY A 803 -11.57 -20.26 28.66
CA GLY A 803 -11.57 -19.47 29.91
C GLY A 803 -12.08 -18.05 29.69
N THR A 804 -11.64 -17.43 28.60
CA THR A 804 -12.05 -16.11 28.12
C THR A 804 -13.55 -16.10 27.80
N VAL A 805 -14.05 -17.09 27.05
CA VAL A 805 -15.48 -17.24 26.76
C VAL A 805 -16.32 -17.43 28.03
N ALA A 806 -15.82 -18.23 28.99
CA ALA A 806 -16.50 -18.47 30.26
C ALA A 806 -16.58 -17.20 31.14
N THR A 807 -15.49 -16.42 31.18
CA THR A 807 -15.44 -15.15 31.90
C THR A 807 -16.41 -14.12 31.30
N TYR A 808 -16.39 -13.94 29.98
CA TYR A 808 -17.36 -13.10 29.26
C TYR A 808 -18.80 -13.54 29.54
N THR A 809 -19.09 -14.85 29.43
CA THR A 809 -20.42 -15.42 29.70
C THR A 809 -20.88 -15.15 31.13
N THR A 810 -19.95 -15.13 32.08
CA THR A 810 -20.23 -14.81 33.48
C THR A 810 -20.63 -13.35 33.66
N GLY A 811 -19.93 -12.43 32.98
CA GLY A 811 -20.28 -11.01 32.90
C GLY A 811 -21.72 -10.77 32.43
N LEU A 812 -22.15 -11.48 31.37
CA LEU A 812 -23.53 -11.42 30.85
C LEU A 812 -24.58 -11.79 31.91
N THR A 813 -24.27 -12.70 32.84
CA THR A 813 -25.22 -13.06 33.91
C THR A 813 -25.46 -11.92 34.90
N TYR A 814 -24.47 -11.05 35.09
CA TYR A 814 -24.61 -9.85 35.91
C TYR A 814 -25.42 -8.79 35.17
N THR A 815 -25.17 -8.61 33.86
CA THR A 815 -26.00 -7.74 33.01
C THR A 815 -27.47 -8.17 33.01
N ASP A 816 -27.77 -9.47 32.86
CA ASP A 816 -29.14 -10.00 32.90
C ASP A 816 -29.87 -9.65 34.21
N LYS A 817 -29.18 -9.80 35.35
CA LYS A 817 -29.70 -9.42 36.67
C LYS A 817 -29.91 -7.92 36.79
N ALA A 818 -28.94 -7.11 36.33
CA ALA A 818 -29.01 -5.66 36.40
C ALA A 818 -30.19 -5.13 35.55
N VAL A 819 -30.38 -5.66 34.34
CA VAL A 819 -31.54 -5.37 33.48
C VAL A 819 -32.84 -5.77 34.16
N LYS A 820 -32.93 -6.96 34.77
CA LYS A 820 -34.11 -7.39 35.53
C LYS A 820 -34.50 -6.41 36.63
N GLN A 821 -33.53 -5.95 37.41
CA GLN A 821 -33.79 -4.97 38.47
C GLN A 821 -34.18 -3.60 37.88
N PHE A 822 -33.51 -3.16 36.82
CA PHE A 822 -33.82 -1.89 36.17
C PHE A 822 -35.24 -1.86 35.59
N ILE A 823 -35.65 -2.90 34.84
CA ILE A 823 -37.01 -3.01 34.31
C ILE A 823 -38.05 -3.02 35.44
N LYS A 824 -37.77 -3.73 36.55
CA LYS A 824 -38.63 -3.72 37.74
C LYS A 824 -38.79 -2.31 38.33
N GLN A 825 -37.75 -1.47 38.29
CA GLN A 825 -37.80 -0.10 38.82
C GLN A 825 -38.54 0.85 37.88
N ILE A 826 -38.27 0.84 36.57
CA ILE A 826 -38.93 1.76 35.63
C ILE A 826 -40.45 1.50 35.50
N ASN A 827 -40.90 0.26 35.75
CA ASN A 827 -42.33 -0.06 35.77
C ASN A 827 -43.08 0.54 36.97
N LYS A 828 -42.37 1.04 37.99
CA LYS A 828 -42.98 1.76 39.12
C LYS A 828 -43.10 3.27 38.87
N ILE A 829 -42.49 3.77 37.79
CA ILE A 829 -42.49 5.19 37.46
C ILE A 829 -43.73 5.51 36.62
N GLN A 830 -44.54 6.45 37.08
CA GLN A 830 -45.77 6.90 36.42
C GLN A 830 -45.49 7.95 35.33
N LYS A 831 -44.61 7.58 34.38
CA LYS A 831 -44.20 8.39 33.23
C LYS A 831 -43.90 7.46 32.04
N PRO A 832 -44.16 7.84 30.77
CA PRO A 832 -43.89 6.96 29.65
C PRO A 832 -42.38 6.81 29.43
N ILE A 833 -41.86 5.60 29.66
CA ILE A 833 -40.43 5.29 29.52
C ILE A 833 -40.29 4.13 28.54
N THR A 834 -39.51 4.34 27.49
CA THR A 834 -39.15 3.31 26.51
C THR A 834 -37.64 3.15 26.43
N VAL A 835 -37.18 1.90 26.52
CA VAL A 835 -35.76 1.53 26.56
C VAL A 835 -35.43 0.72 25.30
N VAL A 836 -34.54 1.24 24.47
CA VAL A 836 -33.89 0.50 23.40
C VAL A 836 -32.60 -0.08 23.97
N PHE A 837 -32.61 -1.36 24.32
CA PHE A 837 -31.43 -2.10 24.74
C PHE A 837 -30.83 -2.80 23.52
N TYR A 838 -29.53 -2.65 23.28
CA TYR A 838 -28.83 -3.36 22.23
C TYR A 838 -27.38 -3.64 22.62
N GLY A 839 -26.85 -4.79 22.19
CA GLY A 839 -25.41 -5.00 22.15
C GLY A 839 -24.81 -4.30 20.93
N ASP A 840 -23.70 -3.59 21.11
CA ASP A 840 -23.01 -2.90 20.02
C ASP A 840 -22.31 -3.87 19.08
N HIS A 841 -21.50 -4.80 19.60
CA HIS A 841 -20.82 -5.84 18.83
C HIS A 841 -20.67 -7.13 19.64
N LEU A 842 -20.25 -8.22 18.99
CA LEU A 842 -19.74 -9.39 19.72
C LEU A 842 -18.34 -9.11 20.27
N PRO A 843 -17.91 -9.79 21.36
CA PRO A 843 -16.53 -9.72 21.82
C PRO A 843 -15.58 -10.35 20.80
N GLY A 844 -14.39 -9.74 20.62
CA GLY A 844 -13.36 -10.18 19.68
C GLY A 844 -12.58 -11.42 20.11
N ILE A 845 -13.25 -12.38 20.75
CA ILE A 845 -12.62 -13.53 21.41
C ILE A 845 -12.79 -14.84 20.63
N TYR A 846 -13.61 -14.85 19.59
CA TYR A 846 -13.89 -16.05 18.80
C TYR A 846 -12.99 -16.10 17.56
N ASN A 847 -12.20 -17.17 17.44
CA ASN A 847 -11.27 -17.40 16.33
C ASN A 847 -11.94 -18.10 15.13
N ASN A 848 -13.18 -17.71 14.83
CA ASN A 848 -13.96 -18.26 13.73
C ASN A 848 -13.56 -17.63 12.39
N SER A 849 -13.82 -18.32 11.28
CA SER A 849 -13.60 -17.77 9.93
C SER A 849 -14.65 -16.70 9.61
N MET A 850 -14.24 -15.45 9.39
CA MET A 850 -15.16 -14.37 8.99
C MET A 850 -15.85 -14.67 7.65
N ALA A 851 -15.16 -15.31 6.71
CA ALA A 851 -15.75 -15.72 5.43
C ALA A 851 -16.93 -16.68 5.57
N LYS A 852 -16.93 -17.52 6.60
CA LYS A 852 -17.99 -18.51 6.85
C LYS A 852 -19.01 -18.02 7.88
N ASP A 853 -18.54 -17.50 8.99
CA ASP A 853 -19.33 -17.22 10.19
C ASP A 853 -19.55 -15.71 10.41
N GLY A 854 -18.98 -14.85 9.56
CA GLY A 854 -18.93 -13.40 9.74
C GLY A 854 -20.30 -12.77 10.03
N THR A 855 -21.34 -13.13 9.27
CA THR A 855 -22.70 -12.60 9.52
C THR A 855 -23.20 -12.97 10.92
N LYS A 856 -22.96 -14.22 11.37
CA LYS A 856 -23.35 -14.64 12.73
C LYS A 856 -22.54 -13.95 13.82
N LEU A 857 -21.28 -13.62 13.51
CA LEU A 857 -20.40 -12.89 14.43
C LEU A 857 -20.71 -11.39 14.53
N HIS A 858 -21.64 -10.89 13.71
CA HIS A 858 -22.12 -9.51 13.75
C HIS A 858 -23.60 -9.40 14.18
N GLU A 859 -24.25 -10.50 14.56
CA GLU A 859 -25.64 -10.52 15.04
C GLU A 859 -25.71 -10.38 16.58
N THR A 860 -25.86 -9.16 17.09
CA THR A 860 -26.07 -8.89 18.53
C THR A 860 -27.55 -8.93 18.90
N ASP A 861 -27.85 -8.99 20.19
CA ASP A 861 -29.23 -8.95 20.69
C ASP A 861 -29.72 -7.52 20.90
N TYR A 862 -30.99 -7.27 20.59
CA TYR A 862 -31.68 -6.06 21.03
C TYR A 862 -33.11 -6.34 21.50
N PHE A 863 -33.65 -5.41 22.29
CA PHE A 863 -35.09 -5.29 22.56
C PHE A 863 -35.48 -3.82 22.75
N ILE A 864 -36.74 -3.50 22.49
CA ILE A 864 -37.33 -2.20 22.78
C ILE A 864 -38.47 -2.44 23.76
N TYR A 865 -38.32 -1.94 24.99
CA TYR A 865 -39.26 -2.16 26.08
C TYR A 865 -39.91 -0.85 26.52
N SER A 866 -41.23 -0.75 26.41
CA SER A 866 -42.02 0.34 27.00
C SER A 866 -42.49 -0.09 28.39
N ASN A 867 -42.35 0.75 29.42
CA ASN A 867 -42.81 0.45 30.78
C ASN A 867 -44.35 0.35 30.86
N THR A 868 -44.86 -0.11 32.00
CA THR A 868 -46.31 -0.28 32.22
C THR A 868 -47.10 0.99 31.88
N TYR A 869 -46.68 2.15 32.39
CA TYR A 869 -47.32 3.42 32.10
C TYR A 869 -47.35 3.75 30.60
N ALA A 870 -46.23 3.61 29.88
CA ALA A 870 -46.19 3.87 28.44
C ALA A 870 -47.16 2.97 27.64
N ARG A 871 -47.28 1.69 28.01
CA ARG A 871 -48.21 0.75 27.35
C ARG A 871 -49.67 1.13 27.58
N GLU A 872 -50.01 1.53 28.81
CA GLU A 872 -51.34 2.07 29.16
C GLU A 872 -51.65 3.37 28.39
N HIS A 873 -50.62 4.12 27.99
CA HIS A 873 -50.73 5.38 27.25
C HIS A 873 -50.40 5.24 25.76
N GLY A 874 -50.70 4.07 25.18
CA GLY A 874 -50.73 3.86 23.74
C GLY A 874 -49.42 3.40 23.09
N ALA A 875 -48.39 3.05 23.88
CA ALA A 875 -47.22 2.38 23.33
C ALA A 875 -47.58 0.96 22.83
N ARG A 876 -47.06 0.60 21.66
CA ARG A 876 -47.31 -0.64 20.94
C ARG A 876 -46.24 -1.69 21.24
N THR A 877 -46.53 -2.95 20.93
CA THR A 877 -45.54 -4.03 20.86
C THR A 877 -45.53 -4.58 19.43
N LEU A 878 -44.42 -4.39 18.74
CA LEU A 878 -44.23 -4.71 17.32
C LEU A 878 -43.35 -5.95 17.20
N THR A 879 -43.85 -7.05 16.64
CA THR A 879 -43.12 -8.33 16.54
C THR A 879 -43.01 -8.89 15.11
N SER A 880 -43.78 -8.36 14.16
CA SER A 880 -43.87 -8.88 12.79
C SER A 880 -42.65 -8.54 11.90
N ASN A 881 -41.99 -7.39 12.14
CA ASN A 881 -40.95 -6.83 11.26
C ASN A 881 -39.58 -6.60 11.96
N THR A 882 -39.25 -7.36 13.01
CA THR A 882 -38.15 -7.01 13.95
C THR A 882 -37.00 -8.03 13.97
N LYS A 883 -37.00 -9.01 13.08
CA LYS A 883 -36.09 -10.18 13.18
C LYS A 883 -34.61 -9.81 13.08
N VAL A 884 -34.22 -9.03 12.07
CA VAL A 884 -32.85 -8.52 11.87
C VAL A 884 -32.95 -7.07 11.41
N VAL A 885 -32.30 -6.16 12.13
CA VAL A 885 -32.33 -4.71 11.88
C VAL A 885 -30.92 -4.11 11.95
N SER A 886 -30.75 -2.89 11.45
CA SER A 886 -29.52 -2.12 11.63
C SER A 886 -29.59 -1.18 12.83
N PRO A 887 -28.44 -0.76 13.39
CA PRO A 887 -28.40 0.24 14.45
C PRO A 887 -29.15 1.54 14.09
N ASN A 888 -29.06 1.97 12.82
CA ASN A 888 -29.73 3.18 12.33
C ASN A 888 -31.28 3.08 12.29
N ASP A 889 -31.85 1.88 12.44
CA ASP A 889 -33.31 1.70 12.39
C ASP A 889 -33.98 2.03 13.73
N PHE A 890 -33.23 2.02 14.84
CA PHE A 890 -33.82 2.12 16.18
C PHE A 890 -34.61 3.40 16.45
N MET A 891 -34.24 4.53 15.84
CA MET A 891 -35.00 5.78 15.97
C MET A 891 -36.40 5.70 15.34
N ALA A 892 -36.52 5.00 14.21
CA ALA A 892 -37.80 4.79 13.55
C ALA A 892 -38.63 3.78 14.33
N MET A 893 -38.00 2.69 14.78
CA MET A 893 -38.64 1.64 15.56
C MET A 893 -39.18 2.16 16.90
N VAL A 894 -38.40 2.99 17.61
CA VAL A 894 -38.84 3.55 18.90
C VAL A 894 -39.96 4.57 18.71
N ALA A 895 -39.95 5.36 17.63
CA ALA A 895 -41.05 6.25 17.30
C ALA A 895 -42.34 5.45 17.04
N GLU A 896 -42.25 4.34 16.30
CA GLU A 896 -43.38 3.43 16.06
C GLU A 896 -43.90 2.78 17.34
N GLN A 897 -43.00 2.25 18.16
CA GLN A 897 -43.34 1.63 19.44
C GLN A 897 -43.99 2.61 20.41
N THR A 898 -43.51 3.84 20.48
CA THR A 898 -44.11 4.87 21.34
C THR A 898 -45.38 5.50 20.75
N ASN A 899 -45.79 5.07 19.54
CA ASN A 899 -46.90 5.67 18.80
C ASN A 899 -46.71 7.18 18.58
N SER A 900 -45.46 7.63 18.45
CA SER A 900 -45.10 9.04 18.35
C SER A 900 -45.09 9.52 16.91
N LYS A 901 -45.44 10.79 16.69
CA LYS A 901 -45.32 11.45 15.38
C LYS A 901 -43.87 11.53 14.93
N VAL A 902 -43.67 11.48 13.62
CA VAL A 902 -42.37 11.47 12.94
C VAL A 902 -42.16 12.77 12.15
N THR A 903 -40.91 13.23 12.11
CA THR A 903 -40.46 14.28 11.18
C THR A 903 -40.28 13.70 9.77
N PRO A 904 -40.09 14.52 8.72
CA PRO A 904 -39.78 14.03 7.38
C PRO A 904 -38.55 13.11 7.34
N TYR A 905 -37.51 13.42 8.13
CA TYR A 905 -36.35 12.56 8.26
C TYR A 905 -36.69 11.22 8.91
N LEU A 906 -37.42 11.21 10.02
CA LEU A 906 -37.87 9.97 10.65
C LEU A 906 -38.82 9.18 9.76
N ALA A 907 -39.61 9.82 8.90
CA ALA A 907 -40.45 9.15 7.90
C ALA A 907 -39.61 8.43 6.84
N LEU A 908 -38.52 9.03 6.35
CA LEU A 908 -37.53 8.35 5.52
C LEU A 908 -36.96 7.13 6.26
N MET A 909 -36.52 7.31 7.52
CA MET A 909 -35.96 6.22 8.31
C MET A 909 -36.97 5.10 8.58
N THR A 910 -38.25 5.42 8.78
CA THR A 910 -39.34 4.43 8.86
C THR A 910 -39.45 3.65 7.56
N LYS A 911 -39.38 4.30 6.40
CA LYS A 911 -39.42 3.58 5.12
C LYS A 911 -38.19 2.71 4.88
N VAL A 912 -37.00 3.18 5.27
CA VAL A 912 -35.75 2.38 5.25
C VAL A 912 -35.92 1.13 6.09
N TYR A 913 -36.33 1.26 7.36
CA TYR A 913 -36.59 0.15 8.27
C TYR A 913 -37.63 -0.84 7.70
N GLU A 914 -38.77 -0.36 7.21
CA GLU A 914 -39.88 -1.21 6.75
C GLU A 914 -39.56 -1.96 5.45
N ASN A 915 -38.80 -1.35 4.53
CA ASN A 915 -38.71 -1.81 3.15
C ASN A 915 -37.30 -2.23 2.72
N SER A 916 -36.24 -1.83 3.44
CA SER A 916 -34.86 -2.22 3.14
C SER A 916 -34.43 -3.41 4.00
N PRO A 917 -33.58 -4.32 3.48
CA PRO A 917 -32.82 -5.22 4.36
C PRO A 917 -31.93 -4.42 5.31
N ALA A 918 -31.58 -5.03 6.44
CA ALA A 918 -30.57 -4.49 7.35
C ALA A 918 -29.24 -4.32 6.61
N VAL A 919 -28.54 -3.24 6.90
CA VAL A 919 -27.26 -2.87 6.32
C VAL A 919 -26.15 -2.89 7.36
N SER A 920 -25.00 -3.42 6.96
CA SER A 920 -23.73 -3.33 7.67
C SER A 920 -22.57 -3.23 6.70
N ILE A 921 -21.36 -3.01 7.23
CA ILE A 921 -20.14 -3.33 6.49
C ILE A 921 -20.11 -4.84 6.18
N ASN A 922 -19.44 -5.23 5.10
CA ASN A 922 -19.34 -6.62 4.68
C ASN A 922 -18.62 -7.47 5.74
N THR A 923 -19.37 -8.43 6.27
CA THR A 923 -18.95 -9.29 7.37
C THR A 923 -18.12 -10.50 6.92
N GLY A 924 -18.15 -10.83 5.61
CA GLY A 924 -17.57 -12.05 5.04
C GLY A 924 -16.19 -11.88 4.38
N GLN A 925 -15.69 -10.65 4.28
CA GLN A 925 -14.30 -10.39 3.95
C GLN A 925 -13.64 -9.81 5.19
N ASN A 926 -12.33 -10.01 5.37
CA ASN A 926 -11.56 -9.26 6.37
C ASN A 926 -11.63 -7.77 5.97
N ASN A 927 -12.74 -7.10 6.32
CA ASN A 927 -13.17 -5.70 6.17
C ASN A 927 -12.53 -4.83 5.06
N SER A 928 -12.09 -5.40 3.94
CA SER A 928 -11.12 -4.76 3.02
C SER A 928 -11.62 -3.65 2.12
N THR A 929 -12.91 -3.43 2.12
CA THR A 929 -13.58 -2.25 1.56
C THR A 929 -14.77 -2.00 2.48
N ALA A 930 -15.23 -0.75 2.60
CA ALA A 930 -16.60 -0.50 3.07
C ALA A 930 -17.59 -1.01 2.00
N SER A 931 -17.53 -2.31 1.70
CA SER A 931 -18.45 -2.96 0.80
C SER A 931 -19.72 -3.19 1.58
N LEU A 932 -20.80 -2.75 0.97
CA LEU A 932 -22.12 -2.76 1.54
C LEU A 932 -22.64 -4.20 1.62
N GLN A 933 -23.02 -4.64 2.81
CA GLN A 933 -23.75 -5.90 2.99
C GLN A 933 -25.20 -5.61 3.35
N PHE A 934 -26.11 -6.24 2.61
CA PHE A 934 -27.52 -6.29 2.95
C PHE A 934 -27.84 -7.66 3.56
N THR A 935 -28.51 -7.66 4.71
CA THR A 935 -28.97 -8.87 5.39
C THR A 935 -30.49 -8.80 5.55
N ASN A 936 -31.17 -9.81 5.00
CA ASN A 936 -32.62 -9.88 5.09
C ASN A 936 -33.09 -10.30 6.50
N SER A 937 -34.41 -10.27 6.73
CA SER A 937 -35.03 -10.63 8.00
C SER A 937 -34.82 -12.10 8.44
N LYS A 938 -34.28 -12.96 7.58
CA LYS A 938 -33.88 -14.35 7.90
C LYS A 938 -32.41 -14.45 8.30
N GLY A 939 -31.65 -13.35 8.33
CA GLY A 939 -30.21 -13.36 8.59
C GLY A 939 -29.37 -13.82 7.39
N GLN A 940 -29.91 -13.74 6.17
CA GLN A 940 -29.21 -14.15 4.94
C GLN A 940 -28.70 -12.93 4.19
N VAL A 941 -27.47 -13.01 3.68
CA VAL A 941 -26.88 -11.98 2.82
C VAL A 941 -27.60 -11.94 1.48
N VAL A 942 -28.00 -10.74 1.04
CA VAL A 942 -28.62 -10.49 -0.26
C VAL A 942 -27.78 -9.50 -1.06
N LYS A 943 -27.68 -9.71 -2.37
CA LYS A 943 -26.92 -8.82 -3.27
C LYS A 943 -27.75 -7.59 -3.63
N TYR A 944 -27.09 -6.45 -3.86
CA TYR A 944 -27.76 -5.23 -4.33
C TYR A 944 -28.59 -5.47 -5.62
N SER A 945 -28.10 -6.33 -6.51
CA SER A 945 -28.82 -6.70 -7.75
C SER A 945 -30.19 -7.32 -7.48
N GLN A 946 -30.35 -8.05 -6.36
CA GLN A 946 -31.58 -8.72 -5.95
C GLN A 946 -32.59 -7.78 -5.29
N LEU A 947 -32.22 -6.53 -5.00
CA LEU A 947 -33.16 -5.54 -4.46
C LEU A 947 -34.18 -5.11 -5.54
N THR A 948 -35.43 -4.95 -5.11
CA THR A 948 -36.52 -4.43 -5.95
C THR A 948 -36.24 -3.00 -6.42
N LYS A 949 -36.91 -2.55 -7.49
CA LYS A 949 -36.79 -1.16 -7.97
C LYS A 949 -37.12 -0.13 -6.88
N LYS A 950 -38.14 -0.41 -6.05
CA LYS A 950 -38.54 0.44 -4.92
C LYS A 950 -37.44 0.52 -3.86
N GLN A 951 -36.85 -0.62 -3.50
CA GLN A 951 -35.72 -0.67 -2.56
C GLN A 951 -34.49 0.08 -3.06
N LYS A 952 -34.14 -0.07 -4.34
CA LYS A 952 -33.00 0.66 -4.94
C LYS A 952 -33.22 2.17 -4.93
N ARG A 953 -34.44 2.65 -5.24
CA ARG A 953 -34.79 4.08 -5.16
C ARG A 953 -34.68 4.60 -3.72
N LEU A 954 -35.30 3.89 -2.77
CA LEU A 954 -35.26 4.26 -1.35
C LEU A 954 -33.82 4.31 -0.82
N TRP A 955 -33.01 3.32 -1.17
CA TRP A 955 -31.59 3.29 -0.83
C TRP A 955 -30.81 4.46 -1.42
N GLN A 956 -31.13 4.86 -2.67
CA GLN A 956 -30.51 6.02 -3.29
C GLN A 956 -30.90 7.33 -2.57
N ASP A 957 -32.15 7.47 -2.15
CA ASP A 957 -32.61 8.64 -1.38
C ASP A 957 -31.90 8.71 -0.03
N TYR A 958 -31.82 7.58 0.68
CA TYR A 958 -31.10 7.48 1.94
C TYR A 958 -29.62 7.85 1.78
N LYS A 959 -28.92 7.33 0.77
CA LYS A 959 -27.52 7.71 0.47
C LYS A 959 -27.36 9.19 0.17
N LEU A 960 -28.27 9.78 -0.59
CA LEU A 960 -28.23 11.21 -0.92
C LEU A 960 -28.42 12.08 0.32
N VAL A 961 -29.36 11.70 1.20
CA VAL A 961 -29.60 12.38 2.48
C VAL A 961 -28.40 12.23 3.40
N GLN A 962 -27.84 11.02 3.54
CA GLN A 962 -26.64 10.80 4.33
C GLN A 962 -25.45 11.62 3.81
N TYR A 963 -25.24 11.65 2.49
CA TYR A 963 -24.20 12.49 1.88
C TYR A 963 -24.43 13.97 2.19
N ASP A 964 -25.66 14.48 2.01
CA ASP A 964 -25.98 15.89 2.29
C ASP A 964 -25.65 16.31 3.72
N LEU A 965 -25.99 15.45 4.70
CA LEU A 965 -25.80 15.72 6.12
C LEU A 965 -24.34 15.59 6.58
N THR A 966 -23.49 14.93 5.79
CA THR A 966 -22.09 14.65 6.13
C THR A 966 -21.12 15.36 5.17
N ALA A 967 -20.81 14.76 4.02
CA ALA A 967 -19.82 15.28 3.07
C ALA A 967 -20.35 16.43 2.18
N GLY A 968 -21.66 16.64 2.13
CA GLY A 968 -22.34 17.56 1.24
C GLY A 968 -22.43 19.00 1.76
N LYS A 969 -23.45 19.71 1.28
CA LYS A 969 -23.72 21.13 1.55
C LYS A 969 -24.78 21.35 2.63
N GLN A 970 -25.32 20.29 3.23
CA GLN A 970 -26.27 20.36 4.34
C GLN A 970 -27.55 21.16 3.98
N TYR A 971 -28.06 21.00 2.75
CA TYR A 971 -29.28 21.67 2.28
C TYR A 971 -30.51 21.29 3.13
N LEU A 972 -30.60 20.04 3.58
CA LEU A 972 -31.76 19.53 4.30
C LEU A 972 -32.02 20.22 5.65
N TYR A 973 -31.00 20.84 6.27
CA TYR A 973 -31.20 21.66 7.47
C TYR A 973 -31.99 22.95 7.18
N GLN A 974 -31.87 23.52 5.98
CA GLN A 974 -32.61 24.72 5.56
C GLN A 974 -34.05 24.38 5.17
N LEU A 975 -34.31 23.12 4.83
CA LEU A 975 -35.60 22.60 4.38
C LEU A 975 -36.43 22.00 5.51
N HIS A 976 -36.00 22.19 6.77
CA HIS A 976 -36.68 21.71 7.97
C HIS A 976 -36.98 20.19 8.01
N MET A 977 -36.24 19.37 7.25
CA MET A 977 -36.47 17.91 7.20
C MET A 977 -36.32 17.23 8.58
N MET A 978 -35.58 17.86 9.50
CA MET A 978 -35.28 17.36 10.84
C MET A 978 -36.30 17.78 11.91
N LYS A 979 -37.27 18.63 11.57
CA LYS A 979 -38.24 19.21 12.51
C LYS A 979 -39.64 18.67 12.27
#